data_AF-A0A8S1S9H2-F1
#
_entry.id   AF-A0A8S1S9H2-F1
#
_cell.length_a   1.000
_cell.length_b   1.000
_cell.length_c   1.000
_cell.angle_alpha   90.00
_cell.angle_beta   90.00
_cell.angle_gamma   90.00
#
_symmetry.space_group_name_H-M   'P 1'
#
loop_
_entity.id
_entity.type
_entity.pdbx_description
1 polymer ?
#
loop_
_entity_poly.entity_id
_entity_poly.type
_entity_poly.pdbx_seq_one_letter_code
_entity_poly.pdbx_strand_id
1 'polypeptide(L)'
;MFCKLVTEVNLCSDFNTNIGCALRAQTPCIVASPSTDSSGCTTAALTFNSKLNQFGCTQLVGDVYRYDMYEYECKLLIATEMIGCENLNFNACIKSTSSYLTLMCAWINQRCQQINDFTNVNDCTKLNKYACMKVEKNDLICKWDDTNFCLASTESSSCASISPTTPITSDDFPPTPYVKASAPYNSLSLCSKGESTKACMAKVGQQGCVEFNYTVEICSGLGLNRKACIEQTTGYCIWQDNQCQNAQLDNQNCTAQVNKKTCQAMNDEMCQWNDSTHTCSNITLVECSDATSYLQCVNVPNKECYYVNTCQELKILPLVCKKGFNKVACRKVQNQVCQFTNNECSLIGEFDYWQVCPLYKTLATCPTSTCQWQNSQCIIKTECLHAQQSLTTPLDEIPYMLDICTSIKLFACIQIYNKIGCMTSSLYCKWHDLTGCSSFATYLNTITCDDSIKYNKKVCDQYAPKFCEFKDDSCSPKISDYYFTNIPSQTLASTEINQDVETEQCDFYTTRETCLQSTKYACKWTGFCESLSDNEINITYSELNLKACIKFKQQWRQRQCIETSFVFMPNEVVDRNIQVCETPFISKSTCMNISAQPCTFNTAQNKCEKTTNLSNNCSSYLNVNQKTCQLLKNHACQYNELTFTCVSVNQNQLPSNLDGVSLIACISLSIPAYWNNGCKQVTRFQCDSVYKSSPSACALALGPCIYDQSTSQCVSTYNINSIYCDTPGISQELCTSIIRQPCIFKSNQCQIIPNTYSCSQAKLVNQLACASLNQSCVYDSLNQSCKAVIQALKCSSPGLSKNACLLNPSCAFNYDYTQCQCQYIVSPQICHNLTSTDCSANSSCFYDTLLQVCRRKYCEDLSPKQCVGSMEGKQCYLSNRIYCQSASKCEDIINVDNSYCEDIFFDGFPCLGTNRRCFSQNNFQDYCPNSDCSNNSCKYNQLNVCQALTCFQLDDCTKLGNYCLQLSDGSCIENNSCQSLESDMCNGATVRTQASCLLQKYNLYLEDVMCTSQVCELYGISDLCNGNEYNGYTCLLVDQKCIPCDQILDVCTCMEATGICLWKNNKCHSVQCSELLNAASCNSLSRCSWSNLNNACMIHCNKVINSDDCDSRTGECYFDYATNFCSAGVYKTPNLSIQIDISSIYAIYLTLSIITYTLIL
;
A
#
# COMPACT_ATOMS: atom_id res chain seq x y z
N MET A 1 4.05 3.15 -55.15
CA MET A 1 5.53 3.30 -55.19
C MET A 1 5.87 4.33 -54.13
N PHE A 2 6.25 3.87 -52.93
CA PHE A 2 6.35 4.71 -51.71
C PHE A 2 7.77 5.26 -51.57
N CYS A 3 7.90 6.57 -51.35
CA CYS A 3 9.18 7.25 -51.17
C CYS A 3 9.84 6.79 -49.86
N LYS A 4 11.08 6.32 -49.90
CA LYS A 4 11.71 5.56 -48.79
C LYS A 4 12.59 6.40 -47.86
N LEU A 5 12.88 7.66 -48.19
CA LEU A 5 13.68 8.58 -47.38
C LEU A 5 13.22 10.03 -47.62
N VAL A 6 12.90 10.76 -46.54
CA VAL A 6 12.65 12.21 -46.55
C VAL A 6 13.79 12.85 -45.76
N THR A 7 14.52 13.79 -46.36
CA THR A 7 15.57 14.56 -45.67
C THR A 7 15.23 16.04 -45.79
N GLU A 8 15.24 16.79 -44.67
CA GLU A 8 15.13 18.25 -44.69
C GLU A 8 16.42 18.85 -45.25
N VAL A 9 16.29 19.68 -46.29
CA VAL A 9 17.42 20.35 -46.95
C VAL A 9 17.18 21.85 -46.96
N ASN A 10 18.21 22.61 -46.59
CA ASN A 10 18.12 24.06 -46.45
C ASN A 10 18.49 24.79 -47.76
N LEU A 11 19.35 24.21 -48.61
CA LEU A 11 19.85 24.80 -49.86
C LEU A 11 19.60 23.87 -51.06
N CYS A 12 19.21 24.45 -52.21
CA CYS A 12 18.98 23.66 -53.44
C CYS A 12 20.24 22.94 -53.96
N SER A 13 21.43 23.39 -53.54
CA SER A 13 22.72 22.78 -53.88
C SER A 13 22.99 21.44 -53.20
N ASP A 14 22.20 21.08 -52.18
CA ASP A 14 22.39 19.84 -51.41
C ASP A 14 21.76 18.61 -52.09
N PHE A 15 21.14 18.81 -53.26
CA PHE A 15 20.63 17.74 -54.12
C PHE A 15 21.79 16.99 -54.82
N ASN A 16 22.44 16.09 -54.11
CA ASN A 16 23.23 15.03 -54.74
C ASN A 16 22.30 13.87 -55.16
N THR A 17 22.64 13.20 -56.26
CA THR A 17 21.79 12.37 -57.16
C THR A 17 21.04 11.16 -56.57
N ASN A 18 20.95 10.99 -55.24
CA ASN A 18 20.35 9.81 -54.60
C ASN A 18 19.22 10.10 -53.60
N ILE A 19 18.69 11.33 -53.52
CA ILE A 19 17.56 11.65 -52.63
C ILE A 19 16.24 11.53 -53.41
N GLY A 20 15.42 10.53 -53.07
CA GLY A 20 14.15 10.24 -53.73
C GLY A 20 13.04 11.26 -53.48
N CYS A 21 13.08 12.00 -52.37
CA CYS A 21 12.18 13.10 -52.02
C CYS A 21 12.91 14.07 -51.06
N ALA A 22 12.88 15.38 -51.31
CA ALA A 22 13.46 16.38 -50.39
C ALA A 22 12.41 17.47 -50.05
N LEU A 23 12.33 17.83 -48.77
CA LEU A 23 11.46 18.90 -48.27
C LEU A 23 12.34 20.09 -47.88
N ARG A 24 11.99 21.28 -48.37
CA ARG A 24 12.59 22.53 -47.90
C ARG A 24 11.70 23.11 -46.81
N ALA A 25 12.20 23.19 -45.58
CA ALA A 25 11.41 23.50 -44.38
C ALA A 25 10.74 24.90 -44.40
N GLN A 26 11.23 25.84 -45.22
CA GLN A 26 10.82 27.25 -45.19
C GLN A 26 10.31 27.79 -46.54
N THR A 27 10.14 26.94 -47.55
CA THR A 27 9.52 27.35 -48.81
C THR A 27 8.34 26.45 -49.14
N PRO A 28 7.26 26.99 -49.71
CA PRO A 28 6.14 26.18 -50.16
C PRO A 28 6.56 25.37 -51.39
N CYS A 29 7.09 24.17 -51.15
CA CYS A 29 7.48 23.24 -52.21
C CYS A 29 6.40 22.19 -52.39
N ILE A 30 6.17 21.80 -53.64
CA ILE A 30 5.35 20.64 -54.01
C ILE A 30 6.23 19.40 -53.81
N VAL A 31 5.70 18.36 -53.16
CA VAL A 31 6.39 17.06 -53.09
C VAL A 31 6.46 16.48 -54.51
N ALA A 32 7.63 16.58 -55.15
CA ALA A 32 7.83 16.07 -56.50
C ALA A 32 8.05 14.55 -56.47
N SER A 33 7.16 13.81 -57.13
CA SER A 33 7.39 12.40 -57.46
C SER A 33 8.45 12.30 -58.56
N PRO A 34 9.41 11.37 -58.51
CA PRO A 34 10.51 11.27 -59.47
C PRO A 34 10.11 10.89 -60.91
N SER A 35 8.82 10.81 -61.24
CA SER A 35 8.32 10.35 -62.54
C SER A 35 7.72 11.45 -63.43
N THR A 36 7.75 12.73 -63.03
CA THR A 36 7.22 13.83 -63.84
C THR A 36 8.19 15.00 -63.81
N ASP A 37 8.50 15.54 -65.00
CA ASP A 37 9.44 16.65 -65.22
C ASP A 37 9.34 17.72 -64.14
N SER A 38 10.51 18.09 -63.60
CA SER A 38 10.68 19.11 -62.58
C SER A 38 10.20 20.47 -63.08
N SER A 39 8.92 20.78 -62.87
CA SER A 39 8.41 22.14 -62.97
C SER A 39 8.86 22.93 -61.75
N GLY A 40 9.62 24.00 -61.99
CA GLY A 40 10.33 24.74 -60.95
C GLY A 40 9.42 25.31 -59.87
N CYS A 41 9.94 25.39 -58.63
CA CYS A 41 9.31 26.10 -57.53
C CYS A 41 9.20 27.59 -57.86
N THR A 42 8.01 28.06 -58.24
CA THR A 42 7.74 29.50 -58.35
C THR A 42 7.08 30.00 -57.07
N THR A 43 7.56 31.13 -56.56
CA THR A 43 7.05 31.80 -55.35
C THR A 43 5.75 32.58 -55.60
N ALA A 44 5.02 32.28 -56.68
CA ALA A 44 3.76 32.94 -57.00
C ALA A 44 2.62 32.37 -56.12
N ALA A 45 1.66 33.23 -55.76
CA ALA A 45 0.57 33.02 -54.81
C ALA A 45 0.15 31.55 -54.58
N LEU A 46 0.26 31.11 -53.32
CA LEU A 46 -0.14 29.79 -52.85
C LEU A 46 -1.64 29.55 -53.10
N THR A 47 -1.96 28.86 -54.19
CA THR A 47 -3.27 28.25 -54.40
C THR A 47 -3.29 26.87 -53.78
N PHE A 48 -4.43 26.44 -53.23
CA PHE A 48 -4.55 25.14 -52.58
C PHE A 48 -4.11 24.01 -53.52
N ASN A 49 -3.21 23.15 -53.01
CA ASN A 49 -2.76 21.94 -53.69
C ASN A 49 -2.52 20.88 -52.60
N SER A 50 -3.10 19.69 -52.77
CA SER A 50 -2.98 18.62 -51.77
C SER A 50 -1.53 18.16 -51.57
N LYS A 51 -0.62 18.47 -52.49
CA LYS A 51 0.80 18.10 -52.45
C LYS A 51 1.73 19.14 -51.83
N LEU A 52 1.19 20.17 -51.17
CA LEU A 52 1.99 21.13 -50.44
C LEU A 52 2.66 20.46 -49.23
N ASN A 53 3.92 20.82 -48.97
CA ASN A 53 4.59 20.47 -47.71
C ASN A 53 3.92 21.16 -46.50
N GLN A 54 4.30 20.75 -45.29
CA GLN A 54 3.73 21.29 -44.04
C GLN A 54 3.79 22.83 -43.99
N PHE A 55 4.91 23.42 -44.36
CA PHE A 55 5.06 24.88 -44.42
C PHE A 55 4.09 25.51 -45.42
N GLY A 56 4.06 25.03 -46.67
CA GLY A 56 3.14 25.54 -47.69
C GLY A 56 1.67 25.39 -47.29
N CYS A 57 1.30 24.27 -46.66
CA CYS A 57 -0.05 24.03 -46.18
C CYS A 57 -0.45 24.98 -45.04
N THR A 58 0.44 25.18 -44.05
CA THR A 58 0.18 26.05 -42.89
C THR A 58 0.20 27.54 -43.27
N GLN A 59 0.85 27.93 -44.37
CA GLN A 59 0.82 29.30 -44.90
C GLN A 59 -0.34 29.58 -45.87
N LEU A 60 -1.22 28.61 -46.14
CA LEU A 60 -2.41 28.86 -46.98
C LEU A 60 -3.35 29.89 -46.33
N VAL A 61 -3.79 30.86 -47.13
CA VAL A 61 -4.82 31.85 -46.77
C VAL A 61 -6.15 31.41 -47.38
N GLY A 62 -7.27 31.59 -46.68
CA GLY A 62 -8.61 31.24 -47.18
C GLY A 62 -9.33 30.20 -46.32
N ASP A 63 -9.51 28.97 -46.81
CA ASP A 63 -10.23 27.94 -46.05
C ASP A 63 -9.45 27.41 -44.84
N VAL A 64 -10.06 26.48 -44.11
CA VAL A 64 -9.43 25.77 -42.98
C VAL A 64 -8.64 24.57 -43.52
N TYR A 65 -7.32 24.68 -43.54
CA TYR A 65 -6.44 23.63 -44.05
C TYR A 65 -5.62 22.99 -42.92
N ARG A 66 -5.38 21.69 -43.04
CA ARG A 66 -4.50 20.92 -42.15
C ARG A 66 -3.51 20.12 -42.99
N TYR A 67 -2.26 20.09 -42.54
CA TYR A 67 -1.29 19.12 -43.05
C TYR A 67 -1.50 17.76 -42.37
N ASP A 68 -1.80 16.73 -43.16
CA ASP A 68 -1.89 15.36 -42.69
C ASP A 68 -0.49 14.74 -42.68
N MET A 69 0.12 14.65 -41.49
CA MET A 69 1.45 14.08 -41.33
C MET A 69 1.55 12.58 -41.68
N TYR A 70 0.43 11.85 -41.71
CA TYR A 70 0.41 10.42 -42.04
C TYR A 70 0.34 10.18 -43.55
N GLU A 71 -0.43 11.01 -44.25
CA GLU A 71 -0.57 10.92 -45.70
C GLU A 71 0.38 11.86 -46.46
N TYR A 72 1.06 12.76 -45.75
CA TYR A 72 1.94 13.80 -46.29
C TYR A 72 1.23 14.78 -47.24
N GLU A 73 -0.07 15.01 -47.03
CA GLU A 73 -0.92 15.84 -47.89
C GLU A 73 -1.55 17.01 -47.13
N CYS A 74 -1.73 18.13 -47.82
CA CYS A 74 -2.52 19.25 -47.32
C CYS A 74 -4.01 19.00 -47.60
N LYS A 75 -4.81 18.85 -46.55
CA LYS A 75 -6.25 18.57 -46.65
C LYS A 75 -7.08 19.77 -46.22
N LEU A 76 -8.25 19.89 -46.82
CA LEU A 76 -9.31 20.74 -46.29
C LEU A 76 -9.84 20.09 -45.01
N LEU A 77 -9.82 20.81 -43.91
CA LEU A 77 -10.22 20.28 -42.61
C LEU A 77 -11.76 20.14 -42.55
N ILE A 78 -12.23 18.90 -42.48
CA ILE A 78 -13.62 18.56 -42.20
C ILE A 78 -13.76 18.42 -40.67
N ALA A 79 -14.81 18.98 -40.08
CA ALA A 79 -14.92 19.34 -38.65
C ALA A 79 -14.67 18.23 -37.58
N THR A 80 -14.47 16.98 -37.96
CA THR A 80 -14.38 15.81 -37.06
C THR A 80 -12.96 15.28 -36.83
N GLU A 81 -11.93 15.74 -37.55
CA GLU A 81 -10.60 15.12 -37.53
C GLU A 81 -9.49 16.14 -37.19
N MET A 82 -9.31 16.47 -35.92
CA MET A 82 -8.14 17.23 -35.46
C MET A 82 -7.22 16.37 -34.58
N ILE A 83 -5.91 16.46 -34.80
CA ILE A 83 -4.89 15.94 -33.87
C ILE A 83 -3.78 17.02 -33.83
N GLY A 84 -3.78 17.84 -32.78
CA GLY A 84 -2.77 18.89 -32.55
C GLY A 84 -2.97 20.19 -33.33
N CYS A 85 -2.31 21.26 -32.85
CA CYS A 85 -2.40 22.62 -33.43
C CYS A 85 -1.35 22.89 -34.53
N GLU A 86 -0.19 22.22 -34.47
CA GLU A 86 1.02 22.57 -35.25
C GLU A 86 0.88 22.43 -36.77
N ASN A 87 -0.12 21.68 -37.22
CA ASN A 87 -0.36 21.38 -38.63
C ASN A 87 -1.48 22.20 -39.24
N LEU A 88 -1.97 23.24 -38.55
CA LEU A 88 -3.10 24.05 -38.98
C LEU A 88 -2.62 25.35 -39.64
N ASN A 89 -3.31 25.76 -40.70
CA ASN A 89 -3.15 27.13 -41.22
C ASN A 89 -3.84 28.15 -40.30
N PHE A 90 -3.63 29.45 -40.55
CA PHE A 90 -4.18 30.52 -39.69
C PHE A 90 -5.68 30.37 -39.44
N ASN A 91 -6.47 30.15 -40.50
CA ASN A 91 -7.91 30.02 -40.38
C ASN A 91 -8.32 28.72 -39.66
N ALA A 92 -7.68 27.58 -39.92
CA ALA A 92 -7.95 26.37 -39.16
C ALA A 92 -7.55 26.50 -37.70
N CYS A 93 -6.48 27.24 -37.40
CA CYS A 93 -6.02 27.52 -36.05
C CYS A 93 -7.09 28.27 -35.24
N ILE A 94 -7.56 29.42 -35.74
CA ILE A 94 -8.47 30.30 -34.99
C ILE A 94 -9.95 29.90 -35.12
N LYS A 95 -10.37 29.30 -36.23
CA LYS A 95 -11.78 28.93 -36.49
C LYS A 95 -12.13 27.52 -36.00
N SER A 96 -11.19 26.77 -35.45
CA SER A 96 -11.48 25.45 -34.92
C SER A 96 -12.42 25.51 -33.72
N THR A 97 -13.57 24.86 -33.86
CA THR A 97 -14.62 24.76 -32.83
C THR A 97 -14.93 23.32 -32.43
N SER A 98 -14.05 22.36 -32.77
CA SER A 98 -14.32 20.91 -32.62
C SER A 98 -14.72 20.56 -31.19
N SER A 99 -15.98 20.14 -31.00
CA SER A 99 -16.55 19.77 -29.70
C SER A 99 -15.88 18.54 -29.07
N TYR A 100 -15.17 17.74 -29.87
CA TYR A 100 -14.55 16.49 -29.44
C TYR A 100 -13.17 16.67 -28.82
N LEU A 101 -12.50 17.81 -29.08
CA LEU A 101 -11.12 18.03 -28.67
C LEU A 101 -10.99 19.43 -28.04
N THR A 102 -10.75 19.47 -26.73
CA THR A 102 -10.47 20.68 -25.94
C THR A 102 -9.07 21.26 -26.21
N LEU A 103 -8.61 21.22 -27.47
CA LEU A 103 -7.31 21.71 -27.90
C LEU A 103 -7.29 23.24 -27.84
N MET A 104 -6.38 23.79 -27.04
CA MET A 104 -6.15 25.24 -26.95
C MET A 104 -5.05 25.62 -27.95
N CYS A 105 -5.45 26.27 -29.05
CA CYS A 105 -4.52 26.70 -30.09
C CYS A 105 -4.44 28.23 -30.15
N ALA A 106 -3.22 28.74 -30.37
CA ALA A 106 -2.97 30.14 -30.64
C ALA A 106 -2.05 30.32 -31.85
N TRP A 107 -2.30 31.36 -32.63
CA TRP A 107 -1.44 31.75 -33.73
C TRP A 107 -0.31 32.67 -33.23
N ILE A 108 0.86 32.09 -32.99
CA ILE A 108 2.02 32.80 -32.41
C ILE A 108 3.20 32.61 -33.34
N ASN A 109 3.89 33.70 -33.69
CA ASN A 109 5.07 33.68 -34.59
C ASN A 109 4.80 33.02 -35.95
N GLN A 110 3.67 33.37 -36.58
CA GLN A 110 3.26 32.85 -37.91
C GLN A 110 3.04 31.33 -38.00
N ARG A 111 2.81 30.69 -36.85
CA ARG A 111 2.47 29.26 -36.76
C ARG A 111 1.39 29.04 -35.72
N CYS A 112 0.58 28.02 -35.92
CA CYS A 112 -0.39 27.59 -34.93
C CYS A 112 0.33 26.75 -33.87
N GLN A 113 0.23 27.14 -32.60
CA GLN A 113 0.88 26.46 -31.49
C GLN A 113 -0.19 26.00 -30.49
N GLN A 114 0.01 24.82 -29.91
CA GLN A 114 -0.77 24.43 -28.74
C GLN A 114 -0.27 25.23 -27.55
N ILE A 115 -1.17 25.92 -26.86
CA ILE A 115 -0.81 26.75 -25.71
C ILE A 115 -1.33 26.12 -24.43
N ASN A 116 -0.41 25.87 -23.50
CA ASN A 116 -0.71 25.52 -22.11
C ASN A 116 -0.46 26.71 -21.16
N ASP A 117 0.19 27.77 -21.67
CA ASP A 117 0.50 29.01 -20.97
C ASP A 117 0.12 30.21 -21.85
N PHE A 118 -0.60 31.18 -21.28
CA PHE A 118 -1.10 32.39 -21.94
C PHE A 118 -0.15 33.59 -21.81
N THR A 119 1.02 33.45 -21.18
CA THR A 119 2.01 34.54 -21.00
C THR A 119 2.35 35.26 -22.31
N ASN A 120 2.54 34.51 -23.39
CA ASN A 120 2.90 35.02 -24.73
C ASN A 120 1.71 35.48 -25.58
N VAL A 121 0.49 35.38 -25.05
CA VAL A 121 -0.73 35.83 -25.73
C VAL A 121 -0.97 37.30 -25.42
N ASN A 122 -1.07 38.13 -26.46
CA ASN A 122 -1.34 39.56 -26.37
C ASN A 122 -2.54 40.01 -27.22
N ASP A 123 -3.17 39.09 -27.95
CA ASP A 123 -4.21 39.39 -28.93
C ASP A 123 -5.24 38.25 -28.96
N CYS A 124 -6.47 38.55 -28.55
CA CYS A 124 -7.57 37.59 -28.54
C CYS A 124 -7.88 37.05 -29.94
N THR A 125 -7.68 37.85 -30.99
CA THR A 125 -8.03 37.47 -32.38
C THR A 125 -7.19 36.32 -32.93
N LYS A 126 -6.12 35.96 -32.23
CA LYS A 126 -5.21 34.87 -32.57
C LYS A 126 -5.51 33.57 -31.82
N LEU A 127 -6.63 33.49 -31.10
CA LEU A 127 -7.00 32.35 -30.29
C LEU A 127 -8.17 31.58 -30.90
N ASN A 128 -8.12 30.26 -30.77
CA ASN A 128 -9.25 29.40 -31.07
C ASN A 128 -10.29 29.41 -29.95
N LYS A 129 -11.45 28.77 -30.14
CA LYS A 129 -12.56 28.80 -29.18
C LYS A 129 -12.14 28.43 -27.75
N TYR A 130 -11.44 27.32 -27.60
CA TYR A 130 -11.02 26.82 -26.28
C TYR A 130 -9.94 27.67 -25.63
N ALA A 131 -8.96 28.13 -26.40
CA ALA A 131 -7.95 29.06 -25.92
C ALA A 131 -8.58 30.39 -25.48
N CYS A 132 -9.49 30.95 -26.31
CA CYS A 132 -10.21 32.19 -26.03
C CYS A 132 -10.95 32.14 -24.69
N MET A 133 -11.59 31.01 -24.41
CA MET A 133 -12.37 30.81 -23.19
C MET A 133 -11.50 30.53 -21.95
N LYS A 134 -10.22 30.25 -22.12
CA LYS A 134 -9.28 29.94 -21.05
C LYS A 134 -8.22 31.00 -20.83
N VAL A 135 -8.31 32.17 -21.46
CA VAL A 135 -7.35 33.26 -21.22
C VAL A 135 -7.40 33.69 -19.75
N GLU A 136 -6.26 33.57 -19.06
CA GLU A 136 -6.13 33.89 -17.62
C GLU A 136 -5.34 35.18 -17.37
N LYS A 137 -4.86 35.85 -18.43
CA LYS A 137 -3.95 37.00 -18.31
C LYS A 137 -4.66 38.26 -17.78
N ASN A 138 -4.03 38.90 -16.79
CA ASN A 138 -4.59 40.07 -16.06
C ASN A 138 -4.96 41.26 -16.95
N ASP A 139 -4.33 41.43 -18.13
CA ASP A 139 -4.58 42.59 -19.00
C ASP A 139 -5.41 42.27 -20.25
N LEU A 140 -5.71 41.00 -20.52
CA LEU A 140 -6.38 40.57 -21.75
C LEU A 140 -7.72 39.90 -21.42
N ILE A 141 -8.83 40.55 -21.76
CA ILE A 141 -10.17 39.97 -21.62
C ILE A 141 -10.64 39.54 -23.01
N CYS A 142 -10.82 38.24 -23.21
CA CYS A 142 -11.26 37.69 -24.48
C CYS A 142 -12.72 37.25 -24.42
N LYS A 143 -13.45 37.46 -25.52
CA LYS A 143 -14.84 37.07 -25.74
C LYS A 143 -14.94 36.28 -27.03
N TRP A 144 -15.56 35.10 -26.99
CA TRP A 144 -15.86 34.35 -28.20
C TRP A 144 -17.20 34.80 -28.79
N ASP A 145 -17.20 35.15 -30.06
CA ASP A 145 -18.37 35.43 -30.90
C ASP A 145 -18.40 34.40 -32.02
N ASP A 146 -19.50 33.67 -32.21
CA ASP A 146 -19.60 32.67 -33.28
C ASP A 146 -19.50 33.29 -34.69
N THR A 147 -19.70 34.61 -34.80
CA THR A 147 -19.59 35.37 -36.05
C THR A 147 -18.18 35.92 -36.29
N ASN A 148 -17.54 36.43 -35.23
CA ASN A 148 -16.28 37.17 -35.31
C ASN A 148 -15.11 36.48 -34.59
N PHE A 149 -15.30 35.23 -34.17
CA PHE A 149 -14.35 34.43 -33.39
C PHE A 149 -13.96 35.11 -32.07
N CYS A 150 -12.72 34.92 -31.62
CA CYS A 150 -12.25 35.49 -30.37
C CYS A 150 -11.90 36.99 -30.51
N LEU A 151 -12.60 37.85 -29.80
CA LEU A 151 -12.40 39.31 -29.79
C LEU A 151 -11.91 39.79 -28.42
N ALA A 152 -11.15 40.88 -28.40
CA ALA A 152 -10.88 41.59 -27.14
C ALA A 152 -12.17 42.27 -26.68
N SER A 153 -12.55 42.07 -25.42
CA SER A 153 -13.75 42.67 -24.83
C SER A 153 -13.38 43.88 -23.98
N THR A 154 -14.05 45.01 -24.24
CA THR A 154 -14.08 46.17 -23.36
C THR A 154 -15.34 46.20 -22.47
N GLU A 155 -16.22 45.18 -22.58
CA GLU A 155 -17.44 45.12 -21.76
C GLU A 155 -17.05 45.03 -20.28
N SER A 156 -17.41 46.07 -19.52
CA SER A 156 -17.08 46.17 -18.10
C SER A 156 -17.65 44.97 -17.34
N SER A 157 -16.89 44.48 -16.36
CA SER A 157 -17.21 43.44 -15.38
C SER A 157 -18.40 43.76 -14.45
N SER A 158 -19.33 44.63 -14.84
CA SER A 158 -20.49 45.00 -14.02
C SER A 158 -21.55 43.90 -14.09
N CYS A 159 -21.87 43.31 -12.94
CA CYS A 159 -22.93 42.31 -12.84
C CYS A 159 -24.27 42.98 -13.10
N ALA A 160 -24.84 42.75 -14.28
CA ALA A 160 -26.17 43.23 -14.60
C ALA A 160 -27.18 42.54 -13.66
N SER A 161 -27.83 43.34 -12.79
CA SER A 161 -28.95 42.85 -11.99
C SER A 161 -30.10 42.49 -12.90
N ILE A 162 -30.42 41.19 -12.99
CA ILE A 162 -31.66 40.76 -13.63
C ILE A 162 -32.79 41.12 -12.67
N SER A 163 -33.62 42.11 -13.03
CA SER A 163 -34.87 42.37 -12.30
C SER A 163 -35.77 41.12 -12.43
N PRO A 164 -36.21 40.50 -11.32
CA PRO A 164 -36.99 39.28 -11.35
C PRO A 164 -38.43 39.62 -11.72
N THR A 165 -38.76 39.63 -13.01
CA THR A 165 -40.16 39.74 -13.47
C THR A 165 -40.78 38.39 -13.85
N THR A 166 -40.04 37.29 -13.73
CA THR A 166 -40.60 35.94 -13.78
C THR A 166 -40.01 35.12 -12.63
N PRO A 167 -40.84 34.61 -11.68
CA PRO A 167 -40.40 33.63 -10.71
C PRO A 167 -39.97 32.39 -11.49
N ILE A 168 -38.68 32.05 -11.43
CA ILE A 168 -38.21 30.74 -11.87
C ILE A 168 -38.78 29.77 -10.84
N THR A 169 -39.82 29.04 -11.21
CA THR A 169 -40.46 28.02 -10.37
C THR A 169 -39.47 26.86 -10.17
N SER A 170 -39.45 26.29 -8.98
CA SER A 170 -38.52 25.24 -8.54
C SER A 170 -38.53 23.95 -9.37
N ASP A 171 -39.40 23.83 -10.36
CA ASP A 171 -39.56 22.66 -11.21
C ASP A 171 -38.57 22.62 -12.39
N ASP A 172 -37.87 23.72 -12.69
CA ASP A 172 -36.84 23.77 -13.74
C ASP A 172 -35.43 23.37 -13.25
N PHE A 173 -35.28 23.02 -11.97
CA PHE A 173 -34.04 22.48 -11.42
C PHE A 173 -34.29 21.11 -10.79
N PRO A 174 -33.58 20.04 -11.21
CA PRO A 174 -33.68 18.75 -10.54
C PRO A 174 -33.27 18.90 -9.05
N PRO A 175 -33.93 18.18 -8.12
CA PRO A 175 -33.75 18.35 -6.67
C PRO A 175 -32.40 17.86 -6.10
N THR A 176 -31.35 17.83 -6.92
CA THR A 176 -29.95 17.71 -6.49
C THR A 176 -29.10 18.61 -7.40
N PRO A 177 -28.28 19.53 -6.88
CA PRO A 177 -27.55 20.50 -7.69
C PRO A 177 -26.29 19.85 -8.29
N TYR A 178 -26.44 18.76 -9.03
CA TYR A 178 -25.44 18.34 -10.00
C TYR A 178 -25.67 19.12 -11.29
N VAL A 179 -25.25 20.39 -11.31
CA VAL A 179 -25.05 21.08 -12.58
C VAL A 179 -23.89 20.37 -13.26
N LYS A 180 -24.19 19.42 -14.16
CA LYS A 180 -23.20 18.96 -15.14
C LYS A 180 -22.75 20.21 -15.91
N ALA A 181 -21.56 20.70 -15.59
CA ALA A 181 -20.91 21.80 -16.28
C ALA A 181 -20.55 21.38 -17.72
N SER A 182 -21.55 21.29 -18.59
CA SER A 182 -21.38 20.93 -20.00
C SER A 182 -21.93 22.01 -20.93
N ALA A 183 -21.71 23.28 -20.61
CA ALA A 183 -21.92 24.39 -21.54
C ALA A 183 -20.97 25.57 -21.23
N PRO A 184 -19.72 25.53 -21.73
CA PRO A 184 -18.77 26.61 -21.56
C PRO A 184 -18.89 27.53 -22.78
N TYR A 185 -19.39 28.75 -22.62
CA TYR A 185 -19.43 29.73 -23.72
C TYR A 185 -18.76 31.07 -23.37
N ASN A 186 -18.30 31.27 -22.13
CA ASN A 186 -17.63 32.51 -21.71
C ASN A 186 -16.24 32.22 -21.14
N SER A 187 -15.34 33.21 -21.27
CA SER A 187 -14.01 33.13 -20.65
C SER A 187 -14.12 33.13 -19.12
N LEU A 188 -13.35 32.27 -18.46
CA LEU A 188 -13.31 32.19 -16.99
C LEU A 188 -12.95 33.54 -16.33
N SER A 189 -12.24 34.40 -17.07
CA SER A 189 -11.82 35.73 -16.64
C SER A 189 -12.90 36.82 -16.71
N LEU A 190 -14.02 36.60 -17.42
CA LEU A 190 -14.98 37.68 -17.73
C LEU A 190 -15.62 38.26 -16.46
N CYS A 191 -16.03 37.38 -15.54
CA CYS A 191 -16.70 37.78 -14.30
C CYS A 191 -15.76 37.87 -13.11
N SER A 192 -14.55 37.31 -13.21
CA SER A 192 -13.60 37.25 -12.11
C SER A 192 -12.92 38.59 -11.81
N LYS A 193 -12.87 39.52 -12.78
CA LYS A 193 -12.26 40.86 -12.66
C LYS A 193 -13.18 41.93 -12.03
N GLY A 194 -14.44 41.62 -11.77
CA GLY A 194 -15.33 42.57 -11.11
C GLY A 194 -15.10 42.62 -9.60
N GLU A 195 -14.59 43.73 -9.07
CA GLU A 195 -14.81 44.13 -7.67
C GLU A 195 -16.30 44.49 -7.44
N SER A 196 -17.23 43.66 -7.93
CA SER A 196 -18.62 43.89 -7.63
C SER A 196 -18.86 43.55 -6.17
N THR A 197 -19.56 44.43 -5.48
CA THR A 197 -20.14 44.19 -4.15
C THR A 197 -21.16 43.04 -4.13
N LYS A 198 -21.40 42.40 -5.28
CA LYS A 198 -22.36 41.33 -5.54
C LYS A 198 -21.64 40.04 -5.91
N ALA A 199 -22.18 38.89 -5.51
CA ALA A 199 -21.65 37.58 -5.90
C ALA A 199 -22.11 37.24 -7.32
N CYS A 200 -21.17 36.97 -8.22
CA CYS A 200 -21.46 36.79 -9.63
C CYS A 200 -20.77 35.57 -10.21
N MET A 201 -21.42 34.97 -11.21
CA MET A 201 -20.90 33.86 -12.01
C MET A 201 -21.12 34.13 -13.49
N ALA A 202 -20.40 33.41 -14.34
CA ALA A 202 -20.65 33.42 -15.78
C ALA A 202 -22.04 32.85 -16.09
N LYS A 203 -22.82 33.53 -16.94
CA LYS A 203 -24.14 33.06 -17.35
C LYS A 203 -24.02 31.79 -18.19
N VAL A 204 -24.63 30.68 -17.76
CA VAL A 204 -24.57 29.40 -18.48
C VAL A 204 -25.29 29.54 -19.83
N GLY A 205 -24.59 29.27 -20.93
CA GLY A 205 -25.18 29.30 -22.29
C GLY A 205 -25.45 30.70 -22.88
N GLN A 206 -25.09 31.79 -22.20
CA GLN A 206 -25.30 33.16 -22.69
C GLN A 206 -24.14 34.08 -22.32
N GLN A 207 -23.96 35.18 -23.04
CA GLN A 207 -22.90 36.16 -22.77
C GLN A 207 -23.17 36.94 -21.46
N GLY A 208 -22.11 37.22 -20.70
CA GLY A 208 -22.12 38.12 -19.55
C GLY A 208 -22.10 37.45 -18.16
N CYS A 209 -22.16 38.29 -17.13
CA CYS A 209 -22.16 37.88 -15.72
C CYS A 209 -23.55 38.01 -15.12
N VAL A 210 -23.93 37.04 -14.29
CA VAL A 210 -25.20 37.04 -13.57
C VAL A 210 -24.93 37.04 -12.06
N GLU A 211 -25.64 37.91 -11.36
CA GLU A 211 -25.67 37.91 -9.89
C GLU A 211 -26.48 36.70 -9.39
N PHE A 212 -25.98 36.02 -8.37
CA PHE A 212 -26.68 34.90 -7.73
C PHE A 212 -26.57 34.97 -6.20
N ASN A 213 -27.55 34.37 -5.52
CA ASN A 213 -27.72 34.45 -4.06
C ASN A 213 -27.86 33.07 -3.38
N TYR A 214 -27.46 32.00 -4.08
CA TYR A 214 -27.46 30.63 -3.56
C TYR A 214 -26.03 30.09 -3.52
N THR A 215 -25.81 29.00 -2.76
CA THR A 215 -24.48 28.41 -2.63
C THR A 215 -24.19 27.39 -3.74
N VAL A 216 -22.93 27.31 -4.17
CA VAL A 216 -22.46 26.35 -5.19
C VAL A 216 -21.32 25.49 -4.63
N GLU A 217 -21.33 24.19 -4.90
CA GLU A 217 -20.28 23.28 -4.38
C GLU A 217 -18.98 23.35 -5.19
N ILE A 218 -19.04 23.82 -6.44
CA ILE A 218 -17.91 23.82 -7.37
C ILE A 218 -17.19 25.17 -7.36
N CYS A 219 -15.87 25.17 -7.17
CA CYS A 219 -15.05 26.39 -7.13
C CYS A 219 -14.62 26.84 -8.52
N SER A 220 -14.17 25.90 -9.36
CA SER A 220 -13.62 26.14 -10.69
C SER A 220 -14.67 26.00 -11.80
N GLY A 221 -14.51 26.74 -12.90
CA GLY A 221 -15.30 26.53 -14.11
C GLY A 221 -16.56 27.40 -14.24
N LEU A 222 -16.97 28.09 -13.17
CA LEU A 222 -18.14 28.98 -13.17
C LEU A 222 -17.79 30.47 -13.38
N GLY A 223 -16.50 30.80 -13.50
CA GLY A 223 -16.05 32.20 -13.58
C GLY A 223 -16.52 33.02 -12.38
N LEU A 224 -16.46 32.45 -11.17
CA LEU A 224 -16.88 33.16 -9.96
C LEU A 224 -16.02 34.41 -9.76
N ASN A 225 -16.62 35.47 -9.23
CA ASN A 225 -15.86 36.60 -8.70
C ASN A 225 -15.43 36.35 -7.24
N ARG A 226 -14.58 37.22 -6.70
CA ARG A 226 -14.02 37.05 -5.34
C ARG A 226 -15.11 36.83 -4.30
N LYS A 227 -16.15 37.67 -4.34
CA LYS A 227 -17.27 37.59 -3.40
C LYS A 227 -18.01 36.25 -3.51
N ALA A 228 -18.35 35.82 -4.72
CA ALA A 228 -18.99 34.52 -4.95
C ALA A 228 -18.09 33.36 -4.50
N CYS A 229 -16.80 33.40 -4.81
CA CYS A 229 -15.85 32.37 -4.45
C CYS A 229 -15.74 32.19 -2.93
N ILE A 230 -15.67 33.28 -2.19
CA ILE A 230 -15.43 33.26 -0.74
C ILE A 230 -16.73 33.05 0.04
N GLU A 231 -17.83 33.69 -0.37
CA GLU A 231 -19.07 33.75 0.41
C GLU A 231 -20.17 32.79 -0.08
N GLN A 232 -20.17 32.39 -1.36
CA GLN A 232 -21.25 31.60 -1.97
C GLN A 232 -20.81 30.21 -2.42
N THR A 233 -19.65 29.72 -1.96
CA THR A 233 -19.21 28.35 -2.26
C THR A 233 -19.22 27.44 -1.04
N THR A 234 -19.55 26.17 -1.23
CA THR A 234 -19.54 25.12 -0.20
C THR A 234 -18.51 24.01 -0.47
N GLY A 235 -17.76 24.10 -1.56
CA GLY A 235 -16.58 23.29 -1.84
C GLY A 235 -15.36 23.75 -1.03
N TYR A 236 -14.19 23.15 -1.29
CA TYR A 236 -12.91 23.67 -0.79
C TYR A 236 -12.37 24.67 -1.81
N CYS A 237 -12.72 25.95 -1.66
CA CYS A 237 -12.39 26.98 -2.64
C CYS A 237 -11.31 27.96 -2.13
N ILE A 238 -10.48 28.42 -3.06
CA ILE A 238 -9.49 29.48 -2.88
C ILE A 238 -9.66 30.54 -3.97
N TRP A 239 -9.57 31.81 -3.57
CA TRP A 239 -9.38 32.93 -4.47
C TRP A 239 -7.90 33.21 -4.65
N GLN A 240 -7.35 32.86 -5.81
CA GLN A 240 -5.94 33.07 -6.15
C GLN A 240 -5.84 33.46 -7.63
N ASP A 241 -4.93 34.37 -7.95
CA ASP A 241 -4.68 34.83 -9.32
C ASP A 241 -5.94 35.34 -10.04
N ASN A 242 -6.80 36.09 -9.31
CA ASN A 242 -8.09 36.60 -9.78
C ASN A 242 -9.05 35.50 -10.29
N GLN A 243 -8.97 34.30 -9.71
CA GLN A 243 -9.85 33.20 -10.02
C GLN A 243 -10.26 32.42 -8.78
N CYS A 244 -11.43 31.78 -8.87
CA CYS A 244 -11.85 30.79 -7.91
C CYS A 244 -11.38 29.40 -8.36
N GLN A 245 -10.59 28.73 -7.52
CA GLN A 245 -10.03 27.40 -7.78
C GLN A 245 -10.33 26.45 -6.63
N ASN A 246 -10.17 25.15 -6.87
CA ASN A 246 -10.23 24.16 -5.79
C ASN A 246 -8.94 24.26 -4.95
N ALA A 247 -9.08 24.47 -3.65
CA ALA A 247 -7.96 24.60 -2.72
C ALA A 247 -7.30 23.24 -2.45
N GLN A 248 -5.97 23.21 -2.48
CA GLN A 248 -5.15 22.09 -1.97
C GLN A 248 -4.90 22.34 -0.48
N LEU A 249 -5.40 21.48 0.42
CA LEU A 249 -5.41 21.77 1.86
C LEU A 249 -4.01 21.85 2.50
N ASP A 250 -3.03 21.12 1.95
CA ASP A 250 -1.71 20.93 2.57
C ASP A 250 -0.72 22.10 2.36
N ASN A 251 -1.05 23.07 1.49
CA ASN A 251 -0.13 24.14 1.06
C ASN A 251 -0.68 25.56 1.28
N GLN A 252 -1.65 25.74 2.17
CA GLN A 252 -2.33 27.02 2.32
C GLN A 252 -2.08 27.62 3.69
N ASN A 253 -1.75 28.92 3.71
CA ASN A 253 -1.63 29.69 4.93
C ASN A 253 -3.00 30.24 5.34
N CYS A 254 -3.27 30.43 6.63
CA CYS A 254 -4.55 31.01 7.07
C CYS A 254 -4.78 32.43 6.54
N THR A 255 -3.76 33.15 6.05
CA THR A 255 -3.96 34.45 5.36
C THR A 255 -4.48 34.33 3.94
N ALA A 256 -4.59 33.11 3.39
CA ALA A 256 -5.12 32.88 2.05
C ALA A 256 -6.60 33.30 1.96
N GLN A 257 -6.98 33.83 0.80
CA GLN A 257 -8.35 34.27 0.54
C GLN A 257 -9.25 33.07 0.19
N VAL A 258 -9.58 32.29 1.20
CA VAL A 258 -10.36 31.06 1.04
C VAL A 258 -11.79 31.20 1.56
N ASN A 259 -12.67 30.27 1.22
CA ASN A 259 -14.00 30.22 1.81
C ASN A 259 -13.98 29.63 3.24
N LYS A 260 -15.11 29.72 3.95
CA LYS A 260 -15.26 29.20 5.33
C LYS A 260 -14.85 27.73 5.47
N LYS A 261 -15.26 26.88 4.52
CA LYS A 261 -15.01 25.44 4.58
C LYS A 261 -13.54 25.09 4.41
N THR A 262 -12.84 25.75 3.49
CA THR A 262 -11.39 25.56 3.32
C THR A 262 -10.64 26.09 4.53
N CYS A 263 -10.97 27.29 5.04
CA CYS A 263 -10.34 27.84 6.24
C CYS A 263 -10.43 26.89 7.43
N GLN A 264 -11.58 26.23 7.60
CA GLN A 264 -11.81 25.25 8.68
C GLN A 264 -11.11 23.90 8.46
N ALA A 265 -10.67 23.60 7.24
CA ALA A 265 -10.06 22.32 6.86
C ALA A 265 -8.54 22.37 6.65
N MET A 266 -7.93 23.56 6.66
CA MET A 266 -6.48 23.72 6.69
C MET A 266 -5.96 23.20 8.04
N ASN A 267 -5.45 21.98 8.04
CA ASN A 267 -5.17 21.22 9.27
C ASN A 267 -3.90 21.69 10.00
N ASP A 268 -2.95 22.32 9.30
CA ASP A 268 -1.59 22.52 9.83
C ASP A 268 -1.35 23.90 10.47
N GLU A 269 -2.14 24.93 10.14
CA GLU A 269 -1.85 26.31 10.57
C GLU A 269 -2.79 26.90 11.64
N MET A 270 -3.71 26.11 12.22
CA MET A 270 -4.68 26.60 13.21
C MET A 270 -5.39 27.89 12.75
N CYS A 271 -6.25 27.76 11.74
CA CYS A 271 -6.98 28.89 11.17
C CYS A 271 -8.32 29.13 11.87
N GLN A 272 -8.74 30.41 11.92
CA GLN A 272 -10.07 30.85 12.33
C GLN A 272 -10.73 31.66 11.23
N TRP A 273 -11.97 31.31 10.92
CA TRP A 273 -12.83 32.06 10.02
C TRP A 273 -13.54 33.20 10.75
N ASN A 274 -13.45 34.41 10.22
CA ASN A 274 -14.19 35.57 10.72
C ASN A 274 -15.44 35.79 9.85
N ASP A 275 -16.61 35.46 10.38
CA ASP A 275 -17.90 35.59 9.67
C ASP A 275 -18.26 37.05 9.32
N SER A 276 -17.71 38.06 10.02
CA SER A 276 -17.99 39.48 9.74
C SER A 276 -17.13 40.06 8.63
N THR A 277 -15.88 39.60 8.50
CA THR A 277 -14.94 40.10 7.47
C THR A 277 -14.80 39.15 6.29
N HIS A 278 -15.37 37.93 6.37
CA HIS A 278 -15.18 36.85 5.41
C HIS A 278 -13.69 36.58 5.11
N THR A 279 -12.87 36.56 6.17
CA THR A 279 -11.44 36.28 6.07
C THR A 279 -11.04 35.11 6.97
N CYS A 280 -10.02 34.38 6.52
CA CYS A 280 -9.32 33.39 7.32
C CYS A 280 -8.13 34.08 8.01
N SER A 281 -7.80 33.68 9.23
CA SER A 281 -6.68 34.26 10.01
C SER A 281 -6.11 33.24 10.99
N ASN A 282 -4.84 33.38 11.37
CA ASN A 282 -4.22 32.52 12.39
C ASN A 282 -4.86 32.74 13.76
N ILE A 283 -5.15 31.67 14.50
CA ILE A 283 -5.51 31.74 15.92
C ILE A 283 -4.32 31.31 16.80
N THR A 284 -4.02 32.10 17.83
CA THR A 284 -3.10 31.70 18.91
C THR A 284 -3.90 31.04 20.02
N LEU A 285 -3.66 29.75 20.26
CA LEU A 285 -4.28 29.01 21.37
C LEU A 285 -3.38 29.12 22.61
N VAL A 286 -3.87 29.72 23.69
CA VAL A 286 -3.12 29.86 24.96
C VAL A 286 -3.78 29.03 26.05
N GLU A 287 -5.10 29.08 26.15
CA GLU A 287 -5.91 28.33 27.10
C GLU A 287 -6.80 27.29 26.37
N CYS A 288 -7.20 26.23 27.08
CA CYS A 288 -8.11 25.24 26.50
C CYS A 288 -9.43 25.87 26.03
N SER A 289 -9.90 26.94 26.67
CA SER A 289 -11.12 27.67 26.30
C SER A 289 -11.02 28.41 24.96
N ASP A 290 -9.81 28.68 24.47
CA ASP A 290 -9.60 29.37 23.18
C ASP A 290 -9.93 28.44 22.00
N ALA A 291 -9.88 27.12 22.24
CA ALA A 291 -10.18 26.11 21.25
C ALA A 291 -11.68 25.83 21.17
N THR A 292 -12.28 26.25 20.05
CA THR A 292 -13.72 26.05 19.76
C THR A 292 -14.01 24.74 19.03
N SER A 293 -13.00 24.15 18.37
CA SER A 293 -13.12 22.90 17.63
C SER A 293 -12.26 21.78 18.22
N TYR A 294 -12.58 20.54 17.88
CA TYR A 294 -11.78 19.37 18.24
C TYR A 294 -10.30 19.55 17.84
N LEU A 295 -10.06 19.99 16.61
CA LEU A 295 -8.72 20.15 16.05
C LEU A 295 -7.92 21.28 16.73
N GLN A 296 -8.59 22.36 17.13
CA GLN A 296 -7.95 23.39 17.95
C GLN A 296 -7.61 22.82 19.33
N CYS A 297 -8.52 22.06 19.94
CA CYS A 297 -8.35 21.55 21.29
C CYS A 297 -7.13 20.62 21.42
N VAL A 298 -6.96 19.73 20.44
CA VAL A 298 -5.85 18.78 20.40
C VAL A 298 -4.48 19.43 20.18
N ASN A 299 -4.47 20.69 19.72
CA ASN A 299 -3.27 21.48 19.43
C ASN A 299 -2.97 22.59 20.45
N VAL A 300 -3.78 22.76 21.52
CA VAL A 300 -3.48 23.73 22.58
C VAL A 300 -2.12 23.39 23.22
N PRO A 301 -1.12 24.29 23.15
CA PRO A 301 0.20 24.05 23.71
C PRO A 301 0.18 24.20 25.23
N ASN A 302 1.04 23.45 25.92
CA ASN A 302 1.37 23.60 27.36
C ASN A 302 0.22 23.42 28.38
N LYS A 303 -1.01 23.12 27.97
CA LYS A 303 -2.15 22.82 28.86
C LYS A 303 -2.69 21.42 28.59
N GLU A 304 -3.14 20.71 29.62
CA GLU A 304 -3.80 19.42 29.45
C GLU A 304 -5.27 19.64 29.07
N CYS A 305 -5.61 19.51 27.79
CA CYS A 305 -6.98 19.75 27.32
C CYS A 305 -7.68 18.44 26.91
N TYR A 306 -9.01 18.43 27.06
CA TYR A 306 -9.88 17.34 26.63
C TYR A 306 -11.11 17.88 25.89
N TYR A 307 -11.39 17.32 24.71
CA TYR A 307 -12.58 17.65 23.92
C TYR A 307 -13.68 16.59 24.08
N VAL A 308 -14.85 17.03 24.56
CA VAL A 308 -16.10 16.22 24.53
C VAL A 308 -17.10 16.85 23.57
N ASN A 309 -17.35 18.14 23.75
CA ASN A 309 -18.23 18.99 22.94
C ASN A 309 -17.65 20.42 22.87
N THR A 310 -17.00 20.85 23.96
CA THR A 310 -16.12 22.01 24.03
C THR A 310 -14.76 21.56 24.53
N CYS A 311 -13.72 22.35 24.29
CA CYS A 311 -12.39 22.09 24.83
C CYS A 311 -12.31 22.55 26.29
N GLN A 312 -11.87 21.67 27.18
CA GLN A 312 -11.80 21.93 28.63
C GLN A 312 -10.44 21.51 29.18
N GLU A 313 -9.94 22.25 30.18
CA GLU A 313 -8.70 21.90 30.88
C GLU A 313 -8.96 20.74 31.87
N LEU A 314 -8.07 19.76 31.87
CA LEU A 314 -8.09 18.62 32.78
C LEU A 314 -7.54 19.06 34.14
N LYS A 315 -8.45 19.19 35.12
CA LYS A 315 -8.08 19.51 36.51
C LYS A 315 -7.38 18.37 37.25
N ILE A 316 -7.45 17.15 36.72
CA ILE A 316 -6.91 15.94 37.32
C ILE A 316 -6.10 15.21 36.25
N LEU A 317 -4.93 14.70 36.63
CA LEU A 317 -4.08 13.91 35.74
C LEU A 317 -4.84 12.70 35.20
N PRO A 318 -4.86 12.48 33.88
CA PRO A 318 -5.64 11.41 33.29
C PRO A 318 -5.04 10.04 33.62
N LEU A 319 -5.89 9.08 33.98
CA LEU A 319 -5.47 7.71 34.28
C LEU A 319 -5.49 6.79 33.07
N VAL A 320 -6.33 7.08 32.06
CA VAL A 320 -6.56 6.22 30.87
C VAL A 320 -6.42 7.02 29.59
N CYS A 321 -5.94 6.41 28.51
CA CYS A 321 -5.89 7.02 27.18
C CYS A 321 -7.32 7.24 26.68
N LYS A 322 -7.66 8.46 26.27
CA LYS A 322 -9.01 8.78 25.80
C LYS A 322 -8.96 9.61 24.52
N LYS A 323 -9.78 9.23 23.55
CA LYS A 323 -10.02 10.02 22.33
C LYS A 323 -10.51 11.41 22.71
N GLY A 324 -9.82 12.45 22.23
CA GLY A 324 -10.08 13.85 22.51
C GLY A 324 -9.12 14.51 23.50
N PHE A 325 -8.22 13.77 24.14
CA PHE A 325 -7.09 14.39 24.83
C PHE A 325 -6.18 15.07 23.81
N ASN A 326 -5.66 16.24 24.17
CA ASN A 326 -4.62 16.88 23.41
C ASN A 326 -3.26 16.22 23.66
N LYS A 327 -2.26 16.64 22.88
CA LYS A 327 -0.91 16.07 22.93
C LYS A 327 -0.29 16.12 24.34
N VAL A 328 -0.53 17.20 25.09
CA VAL A 328 -0.01 17.39 26.45
C VAL A 328 -0.72 16.46 27.45
N ALA A 329 -2.05 16.40 27.40
CA ALA A 329 -2.85 15.50 28.23
C ALA A 329 -2.49 14.03 27.98
N CYS A 330 -2.30 13.63 26.72
CA CYS A 330 -1.94 12.26 26.35
C CYS A 330 -0.57 11.85 26.92
N ARG A 331 0.41 12.77 26.96
CA ARG A 331 1.74 12.53 27.57
C ARG A 331 1.66 12.28 29.08
N LYS A 332 0.68 12.88 29.76
CA LYS A 332 0.53 12.82 31.22
C LYS A 332 -0.34 11.66 31.72
N VAL A 333 -0.74 10.74 30.85
CA VAL A 333 -1.50 9.55 31.26
C VAL A 333 -0.65 8.63 32.14
N GLN A 334 -1.14 8.33 33.35
CA GLN A 334 -0.37 7.64 34.39
C GLN A 334 -0.52 6.10 34.45
N ASN A 335 -1.53 5.47 33.85
CA ASN A 335 -1.72 4.01 34.02
C ASN A 335 -1.83 3.22 32.71
N GLN A 336 -1.69 3.88 31.56
CA GLN A 336 -1.85 3.24 30.25
C GLN A 336 -0.82 3.76 29.27
N VAL A 337 -0.41 2.93 28.31
CA VAL A 337 0.53 3.34 27.28
C VAL A 337 -0.23 3.91 26.10
N CYS A 338 -0.03 5.19 25.84
CA CYS A 338 -0.78 5.91 24.83
C CYS A 338 0.08 6.23 23.60
N GLN A 339 -0.52 6.15 22.42
CA GLN A 339 -0.02 6.78 21.19
C GLN A 339 -0.85 8.03 20.91
N PHE A 340 -0.20 9.01 20.29
CA PHE A 340 -0.87 10.18 19.74
C PHE A 340 -0.68 10.21 18.23
N THR A 341 -1.65 9.67 17.50
CA THR A 341 -1.60 9.50 16.04
C THR A 341 -2.90 10.01 15.43
N ASN A 342 -2.82 10.70 14.28
CA ASN A 342 -3.97 11.29 13.60
C ASN A 342 -4.80 12.20 14.53
N ASN A 343 -4.12 13.01 15.36
CA ASN A 343 -4.74 13.88 16.36
C ASN A 343 -5.59 13.15 17.43
N GLU A 344 -5.40 11.84 17.59
CA GLU A 344 -6.11 11.02 18.57
C GLU A 344 -5.14 10.39 19.57
N CYS A 345 -5.41 10.62 20.86
CA CYS A 345 -4.80 9.86 21.95
C CYS A 345 -5.51 8.50 22.07
N SER A 346 -4.82 7.41 21.75
CA SER A 346 -5.36 6.05 21.80
C SER A 346 -4.42 5.11 22.56
N LEU A 347 -4.98 4.02 23.08
CA LEU A 347 -4.23 2.98 23.79
C LEU A 347 -3.39 2.16 22.79
N ILE A 348 -2.11 1.93 23.09
CA ILE A 348 -1.24 1.03 22.31
C ILE A 348 -1.29 -0.37 22.89
N GLY A 349 -2.41 -1.08 22.67
CA GLY A 349 -2.60 -2.47 23.10
C GLY A 349 -2.59 -2.67 24.63
N GLU A 350 -3.24 -3.73 25.10
CA GLU A 350 -3.05 -4.18 26.48
C GLU A 350 -1.65 -4.80 26.62
N PHE A 351 -0.93 -4.42 27.68
CA PHE A 351 0.38 -4.98 27.98
C PHE A 351 0.31 -6.49 28.18
N ASP A 352 1.38 -7.16 27.75
CA ASP A 352 1.62 -8.59 27.98
C ASP A 352 1.84 -8.85 29.49
N TYR A 353 0.74 -9.10 30.19
CA TYR A 353 0.70 -9.29 31.65
C TYR A 353 0.95 -10.75 32.06
N TRP A 354 1.96 -11.41 31.47
CA TRP A 354 2.32 -12.80 31.82
C TRP A 354 2.82 -13.00 33.26
N GLN A 355 2.94 -11.94 34.07
CA GLN A 355 3.19 -12.04 35.52
C GLN A 355 1.98 -11.77 36.43
N VAL A 356 0.77 -11.50 35.91
CA VAL A 356 -0.44 -11.30 36.75
C VAL A 356 -1.63 -12.19 36.35
N CYS A 357 -1.45 -13.15 35.45
CA CYS A 357 -2.43 -14.24 35.29
C CYS A 357 -2.73 -15.05 36.58
N PRO A 358 -1.86 -15.11 37.61
CA PRO A 358 -2.24 -15.71 38.89
C PRO A 358 -3.00 -14.77 39.84
N LEU A 359 -3.02 -13.45 39.62
CA LEU A 359 -3.57 -12.46 40.57
C LEU A 359 -4.89 -11.81 40.13
N TYR A 360 -5.28 -11.94 38.85
CA TYR A 360 -6.65 -11.63 38.39
C TYR A 360 -7.68 -12.70 38.73
N LYS A 361 -7.25 -13.84 39.31
CA LYS A 361 -8.15 -14.82 39.91
C LYS A 361 -8.70 -14.36 41.28
N THR A 362 -8.17 -13.30 41.87
CA THR A 362 -8.53 -12.82 43.22
C THR A 362 -9.23 -11.46 43.28
N LEU A 363 -9.41 -10.73 42.17
CA LEU A 363 -10.09 -9.41 42.18
C LEU A 363 -11.31 -9.28 41.26
N ALA A 364 -11.67 -10.32 40.50
CA ALA A 364 -13.00 -10.43 39.91
C ALA A 364 -13.93 -11.14 40.91
N THR A 365 -14.30 -10.46 41.99
CA THR A 365 -15.48 -10.87 42.76
C THR A 365 -16.67 -10.87 41.81
N CYS A 366 -17.19 -12.06 41.49
CA CYS A 366 -18.45 -12.29 40.78
C CYS A 366 -19.50 -11.51 41.61
N PRO A 367 -19.94 -10.33 41.14
CA PRO A 367 -20.58 -9.35 42.01
C PRO A 367 -21.98 -9.85 42.30
N THR A 368 -22.32 -9.88 43.59
CA THR A 368 -23.59 -10.35 44.19
C THR A 368 -23.72 -11.87 44.39
N SER A 369 -24.42 -12.22 45.46
CA SER A 369 -24.60 -13.57 46.03
C SER A 369 -25.35 -14.58 45.12
N THR A 370 -25.57 -14.24 43.86
CA THR A 370 -26.44 -14.97 42.91
C THR A 370 -25.68 -15.63 41.75
N CYS A 371 -24.36 -15.45 41.67
CA CYS A 371 -23.53 -16.01 40.60
C CYS A 371 -22.39 -16.87 41.17
N GLN A 372 -22.07 -17.98 40.50
CA GLN A 372 -20.92 -18.82 40.85
C GLN A 372 -20.05 -19.06 39.62
N TRP A 373 -18.75 -19.22 39.83
CA TRP A 373 -17.83 -19.60 38.76
C TRP A 373 -17.98 -21.09 38.42
N GLN A 374 -18.20 -21.39 37.14
CA GLN A 374 -18.09 -22.75 36.62
C GLN A 374 -17.43 -22.70 35.24
N ASN A 375 -16.35 -23.46 35.04
CA ASN A 375 -15.60 -23.54 33.79
C ASN A 375 -15.25 -22.17 33.16
N SER A 376 -14.71 -21.26 33.97
CA SER A 376 -14.28 -19.92 33.53
C SER A 376 -15.43 -19.02 33.02
N GLN A 377 -16.68 -19.32 33.38
CA GLN A 377 -17.83 -18.45 33.19
C GLN A 377 -18.51 -18.18 34.55
N CYS A 378 -18.78 -16.91 34.88
CA CYS A 378 -19.60 -16.51 36.04
C CYS A 378 -21.06 -16.71 35.60
N ILE A 379 -21.66 -17.81 36.05
CA ILE A 379 -23.02 -18.23 35.68
C ILE A 379 -23.99 -17.87 36.79
N ILE A 380 -25.11 -17.26 36.40
CA ILE A 380 -26.22 -16.93 37.30
C ILE A 380 -26.90 -18.24 37.71
N LYS A 381 -27.10 -18.47 39.00
CA LYS A 381 -27.98 -19.55 39.48
C LYS A 381 -29.42 -19.19 39.08
N THR A 382 -29.94 -19.82 38.03
CA THR A 382 -31.34 -19.78 37.55
C THR A 382 -32.35 -20.12 38.67
N GLU A 383 -33.58 -19.60 38.79
CA GLU A 383 -34.52 -18.90 37.88
C GLU A 383 -35.67 -18.26 38.70
N CYS A 384 -36.15 -17.05 38.35
CA CYS A 384 -37.56 -16.79 37.98
C CYS A 384 -37.85 -15.30 37.70
N LEU A 385 -38.32 -15.07 36.48
CA LEU A 385 -39.09 -13.91 36.01
C LEU A 385 -40.19 -13.47 36.99
N HIS A 386 -40.28 -12.17 37.27
CA HIS A 386 -41.41 -11.30 36.89
C HIS A 386 -41.20 -9.89 37.48
N ALA A 387 -40.75 -8.96 36.64
CA ALA A 387 -41.09 -7.54 36.69
C ALA A 387 -40.74 -6.92 35.33
N GLN A 388 -41.68 -7.01 34.39
CA GLN A 388 -41.74 -6.03 33.31
C GLN A 388 -42.38 -4.77 33.88
N GLN A 389 -41.66 -3.65 33.87
CA GLN A 389 -42.22 -2.35 33.47
C GLN A 389 -41.10 -1.33 33.20
N SER A 390 -41.07 -0.91 31.92
CA SER A 390 -40.51 0.32 31.35
C SER A 390 -39.06 0.72 31.67
N LEU A 391 -38.13 0.26 30.83
CA LEU A 391 -37.04 1.12 30.34
C LEU A 391 -36.88 0.87 28.84
N THR A 392 -37.44 1.79 28.04
CA THR A 392 -37.17 1.93 26.62
C THR A 392 -35.85 2.66 26.43
N THR A 393 -34.77 1.93 26.19
CA THR A 393 -33.57 2.39 25.47
C THR A 393 -32.77 1.14 25.06
N PRO A 394 -32.33 1.00 23.79
CA PRO A 394 -31.69 -0.23 23.33
C PRO A 394 -30.29 -0.34 23.95
N LEU A 395 -30.03 -1.45 24.62
CA LEU A 395 -28.72 -1.85 25.11
C LEU A 395 -28.14 -2.89 24.15
N ASP A 396 -28.05 -2.54 22.87
CA ASP A 396 -27.32 -3.30 21.86
C ASP A 396 -25.99 -2.58 21.60
N GLU A 397 -24.90 -3.29 21.90
CA GLU A 397 -23.47 -3.05 21.56
C GLU A 397 -22.53 -3.12 22.78
N ILE A 398 -22.32 -4.34 23.28
CA ILE A 398 -21.06 -4.72 23.92
C ILE A 398 -20.44 -5.83 23.04
N PRO A 399 -19.29 -5.61 22.39
CA PRO A 399 -18.64 -6.63 21.57
C PRO A 399 -18.05 -7.74 22.45
N TYR A 400 -18.39 -8.99 22.12
CA TYR A 400 -17.58 -10.15 22.49
C TYR A 400 -16.22 -10.06 21.79
N MET A 401 -15.18 -9.63 22.51
CA MET A 401 -13.78 -9.85 22.14
C MET A 401 -13.06 -10.51 23.30
N LEU A 402 -12.86 -11.82 23.21
CA LEU A 402 -11.86 -12.56 23.98
C LEU A 402 -11.35 -13.69 23.07
N ASP A 403 -10.57 -13.31 22.05
CA ASP A 403 -9.56 -14.18 21.43
C ASP A 403 -8.66 -13.39 20.47
N ILE A 404 -7.93 -12.40 21.02
CA ILE A 404 -6.78 -11.80 20.32
C ILE A 404 -5.71 -11.44 21.35
N CYS A 405 -4.89 -12.42 21.75
CA CYS A 405 -3.50 -12.13 22.14
C CYS A 405 -2.65 -12.09 20.86
N THR A 406 -2.85 -11.07 20.02
CA THR A 406 -1.82 -10.73 19.03
C THR A 406 -1.02 -9.58 19.60
N SER A 407 0.25 -9.85 19.91
CA SER A 407 1.20 -8.80 20.22
C SER A 407 1.30 -7.89 19.00
N ILE A 408 0.80 -6.66 19.08
CA ILE A 408 1.22 -5.61 18.14
C ILE A 408 2.70 -5.37 18.45
N LYS A 409 3.59 -5.81 17.55
CA LYS A 409 5.02 -5.46 17.64
C LYS A 409 5.13 -3.95 17.48
N LEU A 410 5.48 -3.26 18.55
CA LEU A 410 5.94 -1.88 18.50
C LEU A 410 7.16 -1.82 17.56
N PHE A 411 7.15 -0.92 16.56
CA PHE A 411 8.24 -0.81 15.59
C PHE A 411 9.30 0.20 16.02
N ALA A 412 8.94 1.20 16.84
CA ALA A 412 9.88 2.21 17.32
C ALA A 412 9.44 2.87 18.64
N CYS A 413 10.40 3.26 19.48
CA CYS A 413 10.16 3.97 20.74
C CYS A 413 9.41 5.30 20.55
N ILE A 414 9.57 5.95 19.40
CA ILE A 414 8.90 7.21 19.06
C ILE A 414 7.37 7.08 18.97
N GLN A 415 6.85 5.87 18.80
CA GLN A 415 5.41 5.60 18.80
C GLN A 415 4.81 5.65 20.21
N ILE A 416 5.65 5.61 21.25
CA ILE A 416 5.23 5.60 22.66
C ILE A 416 5.23 7.01 23.22
N TYR A 417 4.06 7.53 23.59
CA TYR A 417 3.93 8.96 23.85
C TYR A 417 4.08 9.37 25.32
N ASN A 418 3.89 8.45 26.25
CA ASN A 418 3.94 8.73 27.68
C ASN A 418 5.08 7.98 28.39
N LYS A 419 5.52 8.54 29.53
CA LYS A 419 6.73 8.10 30.25
C LYS A 419 6.68 6.62 30.59
N ILE A 420 5.58 6.18 31.18
CA ILE A 420 5.44 4.81 31.67
C ILE A 420 5.56 3.80 30.53
N GLY A 421 4.95 4.08 29.38
CA GLY A 421 5.12 3.20 28.23
C GLY A 421 6.55 3.15 27.74
N CYS A 422 7.26 4.28 27.75
CA CYS A 422 8.66 4.31 27.35
C CYS A 422 9.52 3.44 28.28
N MET A 423 9.31 3.59 29.59
CA MET A 423 10.06 2.89 30.64
C MET A 423 9.76 1.39 30.73
N THR A 424 8.58 0.97 30.29
CA THR A 424 8.12 -0.43 30.32
C THR A 424 8.17 -1.14 28.97
N SER A 425 8.50 -0.42 27.90
CA SER A 425 8.58 -0.96 26.54
C SER A 425 9.59 -2.10 26.40
N SER A 426 9.27 -3.07 25.54
CA SER A 426 10.19 -4.11 25.10
C SER A 426 11.19 -3.63 24.04
N LEU A 427 11.12 -2.37 23.60
CA LEU A 427 12.11 -1.75 22.70
C LEU A 427 13.26 -1.12 23.50
N TYR A 428 14.36 -0.75 22.85
CA TYR A 428 15.47 -0.04 23.49
C TYR A 428 15.19 1.46 23.51
N CYS A 429 14.58 1.98 24.60
CA CYS A 429 14.09 3.35 24.66
C CYS A 429 14.74 4.20 25.76
N LYS A 430 14.83 5.51 25.53
CA LYS A 430 15.14 6.53 26.53
C LYS A 430 14.02 7.57 26.60
N TRP A 431 13.73 8.03 27.81
CA TRP A 431 12.74 9.07 28.07
C TRP A 431 13.43 10.41 28.39
N HIS A 432 12.98 11.47 27.72
CA HIS A 432 13.39 12.84 28.02
C HIS A 432 12.15 13.70 28.26
N ASP A 433 12.13 14.46 29.35
CA ASP A 433 10.92 15.15 29.80
C ASP A 433 10.38 16.19 28.78
N LEU A 434 11.24 16.73 27.91
CA LEU A 434 10.83 17.63 26.81
C LEU A 434 10.44 16.92 25.51
N THR A 435 11.22 15.91 25.10
CA THR A 435 11.12 15.32 23.75
C THR A 435 10.34 14.01 23.74
N GLY A 436 10.00 13.45 24.90
CA GLY A 436 9.23 12.21 25.04
C GLY A 436 10.10 10.96 24.90
N CYS A 437 9.49 9.87 24.44
CA CYS A 437 10.18 8.60 24.22
C CYS A 437 10.95 8.63 22.90
N SER A 438 12.23 8.26 22.93
CA SER A 438 13.07 8.15 21.74
C SER A 438 13.84 6.84 21.77
N SER A 439 14.22 6.34 20.59
CA SER A 439 15.04 5.14 20.49
C SER A 439 16.43 5.42 21.08
N PHE A 440 16.94 4.47 21.85
CA PHE A 440 18.33 4.46 22.28
C PHE A 440 19.20 4.10 21.06
N ALA A 441 19.94 5.07 20.52
CA ALA A 441 20.86 4.84 19.41
C ALA A 441 22.13 4.16 19.93
N THR A 442 22.42 2.97 19.39
CA THR A 442 23.47 2.06 19.85
C THR A 442 24.90 2.49 19.49
N TYR A 443 25.07 3.53 18.69
CA TYR A 443 26.34 3.71 17.99
C TYR A 443 27.53 4.18 18.84
N LEU A 444 27.38 4.72 20.06
CA LEU A 444 28.55 5.25 20.78
C LEU A 444 28.60 5.22 22.32
N ASN A 445 27.58 4.78 23.08
CA ASN A 445 27.61 4.99 24.54
C ASN A 445 27.36 3.72 25.37
N THR A 446 28.39 3.24 26.08
CA THR A 446 28.18 2.53 27.35
C THR A 446 27.44 3.48 28.29
N ILE A 447 26.37 3.02 28.91
CA ILE A 447 25.60 3.85 29.85
C ILE A 447 26.40 3.95 31.15
N THR A 448 26.83 5.15 31.54
CA THR A 448 27.32 5.36 32.91
C THR A 448 26.15 5.22 33.87
N CYS A 449 26.34 4.66 35.07
CA CYS A 449 25.27 4.66 36.09
C CYS A 449 25.02 6.10 36.58
N ASP A 450 24.39 6.93 35.75
CA ASP A 450 24.03 8.33 36.00
C ASP A 450 22.51 8.45 36.00
N ASP A 451 21.98 9.07 37.04
CA ASP A 451 20.54 9.22 37.29
C ASP A 451 19.89 10.32 36.42
N SER A 452 20.68 11.09 35.66
CA SER A 452 20.18 12.24 34.89
C SER A 452 19.33 11.86 33.66
N ILE A 453 19.56 10.69 33.05
CA ILE A 453 18.82 10.22 31.87
C ILE A 453 18.05 8.94 32.20
N LYS A 454 16.74 8.96 31.96
CA LYS A 454 15.84 7.85 32.26
C LYS A 454 15.84 6.87 31.10
N TYR A 455 16.47 5.72 31.29
CA TYR A 455 16.53 4.62 30.33
C TYR A 455 15.56 3.53 30.73
N ASN A 456 14.91 2.87 29.79
CA ASN A 456 14.07 1.75 30.15
C ASN A 456 14.89 0.53 30.62
N LYS A 457 14.23 -0.39 31.34
CA LYS A 457 14.89 -1.55 31.93
C LYS A 457 15.71 -2.35 30.91
N LYS A 458 15.20 -2.52 29.68
CA LYS A 458 15.86 -3.28 28.62
C LYS A 458 17.16 -2.63 28.15
N VAL A 459 17.20 -1.30 28.08
CA VAL A 459 18.43 -0.55 27.80
C VAL A 459 19.42 -0.69 28.97
N CYS A 460 18.93 -0.65 30.20
CA CYS A 460 19.75 -0.83 31.39
C CYS A 460 20.39 -2.22 31.46
N ASP A 461 19.58 -3.27 31.30
CA ASP A 461 20.00 -4.66 31.39
C ASP A 461 21.02 -5.03 30.30
N GLN A 462 20.93 -4.39 29.12
CA GLN A 462 21.78 -4.70 27.96
C GLN A 462 23.06 -3.84 27.86
N TYR A 463 22.98 -2.54 28.19
CA TYR A 463 24.03 -1.57 27.87
C TYR A 463 24.66 -0.90 29.10
N ALA A 464 24.15 -1.14 30.30
CA ALA A 464 24.80 -0.68 31.53
C ALA A 464 25.93 -1.64 31.96
N PRO A 465 27.03 -1.15 32.54
CA PRO A 465 28.04 -1.97 33.19
C PRO A 465 27.44 -2.96 34.19
N LYS A 466 28.06 -4.13 34.37
CA LYS A 466 27.56 -5.22 35.25
C LYS A 466 27.24 -4.80 36.70
N PHE A 467 27.78 -3.67 37.14
CA PHE A 467 27.56 -3.08 38.47
C PHE A 467 26.42 -2.06 38.53
N CYS A 468 25.68 -1.78 37.45
CA CYS A 468 24.42 -1.02 37.52
C CYS A 468 23.22 -1.98 37.69
N GLU A 469 22.16 -1.52 38.34
CA GLU A 469 20.83 -2.12 38.37
C GLU A 469 19.78 -1.08 37.97
N PHE A 470 18.71 -1.54 37.32
CA PHE A 470 17.59 -0.67 37.00
C PHE A 470 16.77 -0.39 38.26
N LYS A 471 16.72 0.88 38.69
CA LYS A 471 15.99 1.34 39.88
C LYS A 471 15.42 2.74 39.62
N ASP A 472 14.19 2.99 40.07
CA ASP A 472 13.56 4.32 40.03
C ASP A 472 13.59 5.02 38.65
N ASP A 473 13.36 4.27 37.57
CA ASP A 473 13.41 4.74 36.17
C ASP A 473 14.82 5.15 35.67
N SER A 474 15.91 4.77 36.36
CA SER A 474 17.31 4.99 35.94
C SER A 474 18.18 3.73 36.12
N CYS A 475 19.39 3.77 35.57
CA CYS A 475 20.43 2.78 35.83
C CYS A 475 21.32 3.27 36.97
N SER A 476 21.09 2.78 38.18
CA SER A 476 21.85 3.19 39.36
C SER A 476 22.89 2.12 39.73
N PRO A 477 24.02 2.46 40.37
CA PRO A 477 24.98 1.47 40.85
C PRO A 477 24.33 0.50 41.85
N LYS A 478 24.61 -0.81 41.74
CA LYS A 478 24.26 -1.83 42.73
C LYS A 478 24.94 -1.49 44.06
N ILE A 479 24.14 -1.19 45.07
CA ILE A 479 24.62 -0.83 46.42
C ILE A 479 25.16 -2.07 47.18
N SER A 480 25.01 -3.28 46.66
CA SER A 480 25.25 -4.52 47.41
C SER A 480 26.67 -5.10 47.43
N ASP A 481 27.70 -4.43 46.91
CA ASP A 481 29.10 -4.91 47.01
C ASP A 481 29.95 -4.16 48.06
N TYR A 482 29.32 -3.48 49.03
CA TYR A 482 30.06 -2.88 50.14
C TYR A 482 29.76 -3.41 51.55
N TYR A 483 28.86 -4.37 51.77
CA TYR A 483 28.68 -4.90 53.13
C TYR A 483 28.20 -6.35 53.22
N PHE A 484 29.03 -7.13 53.93
CA PHE A 484 28.80 -8.42 54.61
C PHE A 484 29.01 -9.74 53.86
N THR A 485 30.27 -10.18 53.92
CA THR A 485 30.64 -11.53 54.39
C THR A 485 30.05 -11.82 55.78
N ASN A 486 29.20 -12.86 55.90
CA ASN A 486 29.31 -13.89 56.94
C ASN A 486 28.26 -15.00 56.72
N ILE A 487 28.74 -16.23 56.87
CA ILE A 487 28.15 -17.50 56.44
C ILE A 487 27.27 -18.10 57.59
N PRO A 488 26.89 -19.40 57.57
CA PRO A 488 25.63 -20.05 57.16
C PRO A 488 24.80 -20.64 58.33
N SER A 489 23.55 -21.07 58.09
CA SER A 489 23.02 -22.34 58.66
C SER A 489 21.59 -22.72 58.24
N GLN A 490 21.48 -23.96 57.70
CA GLN A 490 20.53 -25.05 58.03
C GLN A 490 19.00 -24.78 58.03
N THR A 491 18.24 -25.32 57.06
CA THR A 491 17.50 -26.62 57.03
C THR A 491 16.19 -26.73 57.81
N LEU A 492 15.17 -27.22 57.06
CA LEU A 492 14.01 -28.05 57.44
C LEU A 492 12.93 -27.46 58.38
N ALA A 493 11.70 -27.32 57.88
CA ALA A 493 10.62 -28.29 58.10
C ALA A 493 9.22 -27.68 57.85
N SER A 494 8.33 -28.55 57.37
CA SER A 494 6.87 -28.46 57.27
C SER A 494 6.14 -28.16 58.59
N THR A 495 5.00 -27.46 58.51
CA THR A 495 3.67 -27.76 59.12
C THR A 495 2.75 -26.56 58.81
N GLU A 496 1.65 -26.69 58.08
CA GLU A 496 0.29 -27.14 58.49
C GLU A 496 -0.49 -26.07 59.29
N ILE A 497 -1.83 -26.02 59.07
CA ILE A 497 -2.89 -25.26 59.78
C ILE A 497 -3.20 -23.86 59.16
N ASN A 498 -4.41 -23.44 58.74
CA ASN A 498 -5.76 -23.59 59.34
C ASN A 498 -6.89 -23.63 58.28
N GLN A 499 -7.87 -24.52 58.49
CA GLN A 499 -9.20 -24.47 57.91
C GLN A 499 -10.09 -23.58 58.78
N ASP A 500 -10.70 -22.54 58.19
CA ASP A 500 -11.84 -21.89 58.80
C ASP A 500 -13.14 -22.59 58.38
N VAL A 501 -13.89 -22.98 59.41
CA VAL A 501 -15.20 -23.60 59.37
C VAL A 501 -16.25 -22.49 59.35
N GLU A 502 -16.91 -22.26 58.21
CA GLU A 502 -18.15 -21.48 58.18
C GLU A 502 -19.36 -22.40 58.42
N THR A 503 -19.85 -22.42 59.67
CA THR A 503 -21.18 -22.94 60.01
C THR A 503 -22.23 -21.86 59.80
N GLU A 504 -22.84 -21.79 58.61
CA GLU A 504 -24.07 -21.01 58.40
C GLU A 504 -25.29 -21.95 58.35
N GLN A 505 -26.27 -21.76 59.24
CA GLN A 505 -27.54 -22.51 59.32
C GLN A 505 -28.72 -21.72 58.71
N CYS A 506 -29.89 -22.33 58.52
CA CYS A 506 -31.10 -21.68 57.94
C CYS A 506 -31.54 -20.39 58.67
N ASP A 507 -31.15 -20.24 59.93
CA ASP A 507 -31.57 -19.16 60.83
C ASP A 507 -31.08 -17.76 60.39
N PHE A 508 -30.15 -17.68 59.44
CA PHE A 508 -29.70 -16.42 58.83
C PHE A 508 -30.73 -15.77 57.91
N TYR A 509 -31.75 -16.50 57.45
CA TYR A 509 -32.78 -15.96 56.57
C TYR A 509 -33.91 -15.36 57.41
N THR A 510 -33.81 -14.04 57.65
CA THR A 510 -34.71 -13.32 58.56
C THR A 510 -36.09 -13.01 57.97
N THR A 511 -36.32 -13.27 56.68
CA THR A 511 -37.62 -13.05 56.04
C THR A 511 -38.15 -14.29 55.36
N ARG A 512 -39.48 -14.43 55.31
CA ARG A 512 -40.14 -15.55 54.61
C ARG A 512 -39.64 -15.71 53.20
N GLU A 513 -39.49 -14.61 52.48
CA GLU A 513 -39.06 -14.63 51.10
C GLU A 513 -37.60 -15.08 50.95
N THR A 514 -36.70 -14.62 51.81
CA THR A 514 -35.29 -15.07 51.79
C THR A 514 -35.15 -16.53 52.23
N CYS A 515 -35.99 -17.01 53.15
CA CYS A 515 -36.04 -18.40 53.57
C CYS A 515 -36.50 -19.34 52.45
N LEU A 516 -37.63 -19.01 51.80
CA LEU A 516 -38.22 -19.81 50.73
C LEU A 516 -37.41 -19.78 49.43
N GLN A 517 -36.66 -18.69 49.18
CA GLN A 517 -35.75 -18.58 48.02
C GLN A 517 -34.36 -19.19 48.27
N SER A 518 -34.04 -19.56 49.52
CA SER A 518 -32.74 -20.17 49.83
C SER A 518 -32.59 -21.53 49.14
N THR A 519 -31.43 -21.73 48.50
CA THR A 519 -31.04 -23.01 47.88
C THR A 519 -29.91 -23.71 48.62
N LYS A 520 -29.36 -23.11 49.69
CA LYS A 520 -28.20 -23.67 50.42
C LYS A 520 -28.61 -24.89 51.26
N TYR A 521 -29.68 -24.80 52.03
CA TYR A 521 -30.15 -25.84 52.96
C TYR A 521 -31.63 -26.17 52.75
N ALA A 522 -32.09 -27.32 53.23
CA ALA A 522 -33.52 -27.61 53.29
C ALA A 522 -34.11 -26.88 54.50
N CYS A 523 -34.78 -25.77 54.24
CA CYS A 523 -35.34 -24.90 55.28
C CYS A 523 -36.87 -24.84 55.14
N LYS A 524 -37.55 -24.56 56.25
CA LYS A 524 -38.98 -24.23 56.28
C LYS A 524 -39.21 -22.90 56.99
N TRP A 525 -40.29 -22.24 56.63
CA TRP A 525 -40.72 -21.00 57.28
C TRP A 525 -41.88 -21.27 58.23
N THR A 526 -41.66 -21.05 59.53
CA THR A 526 -42.70 -21.20 60.58
C THR A 526 -43.01 -19.89 61.31
N GLY A 527 -42.55 -18.76 60.75
CA GLY A 527 -42.51 -17.43 61.38
C GLY A 527 -41.09 -16.87 61.48
N PHE A 528 -40.11 -17.76 61.46
CA PHE A 528 -38.69 -17.55 61.21
C PHE A 528 -38.18 -18.72 60.34
N CYS A 529 -36.99 -18.60 59.74
CA CYS A 529 -36.44 -19.66 58.90
C CYS A 529 -35.69 -20.68 59.75
N GLU A 530 -36.09 -21.94 59.68
CA GLU A 530 -35.47 -23.00 60.47
C GLU A 530 -35.06 -24.18 59.60
N SER A 531 -34.03 -24.90 60.05
CA SER A 531 -33.51 -26.08 59.36
C SER A 531 -34.47 -27.25 59.52
N LEU A 532 -34.73 -27.96 58.44
CA LEU A 532 -35.76 -28.99 58.40
C LEU A 532 -35.21 -30.32 58.95
N SER A 533 -35.65 -30.70 60.15
CA SER A 533 -35.22 -31.95 60.81
C SER A 533 -35.71 -33.18 60.05
N ASP A 534 -34.97 -34.28 60.09
CA ASP A 534 -35.27 -35.49 59.31
C ASP A 534 -36.59 -36.19 59.67
N ASN A 535 -37.27 -35.78 60.76
CA ASN A 535 -38.41 -36.50 61.34
C ASN A 535 -39.75 -35.71 61.35
N GLU A 536 -39.87 -34.58 60.64
CA GLU A 536 -41.14 -33.83 60.63
C GLU A 536 -42.14 -34.34 59.59
N ILE A 537 -43.33 -34.73 60.07
CA ILE A 537 -44.36 -35.43 59.28
C ILE A 537 -45.55 -34.52 58.92
N ASN A 538 -45.69 -33.36 59.56
CA ASN A 538 -46.78 -32.41 59.32
C ASN A 538 -46.23 -31.05 58.87
N ILE A 539 -45.88 -30.93 57.59
CA ILE A 539 -45.35 -29.68 57.04
C ILE A 539 -46.24 -29.20 55.90
N THR A 540 -46.65 -27.95 55.97
CA THR A 540 -47.36 -27.28 54.88
C THR A 540 -46.38 -27.03 53.74
N TYR A 541 -46.54 -27.72 52.60
CA TYR A 541 -45.59 -27.67 51.49
C TYR A 541 -45.34 -26.24 50.97
N SER A 542 -46.32 -25.33 51.08
CA SER A 542 -46.16 -23.92 50.70
C SER A 542 -45.10 -23.15 51.51
N GLU A 543 -44.67 -23.65 52.65
CA GLU A 543 -43.64 -23.04 53.51
C GLU A 543 -42.25 -23.70 53.37
N LEU A 544 -42.06 -24.55 52.37
CA LEU A 544 -40.79 -25.18 52.06
C LEU A 544 -40.00 -24.38 51.01
N ASN A 545 -38.68 -24.34 51.15
CA ASN A 545 -37.81 -23.91 50.05
C ASN A 545 -37.56 -25.04 49.04
N LEU A 546 -36.91 -24.73 47.92
CA LEU A 546 -36.69 -25.69 46.82
C LEU A 546 -36.02 -26.99 47.30
N LYS A 547 -34.99 -26.90 48.15
CA LYS A 547 -34.29 -28.09 48.66
C LYS A 547 -35.17 -28.93 49.59
N ALA A 548 -35.95 -28.29 50.46
CA ALA A 548 -36.92 -28.98 51.30
C ALA A 548 -38.02 -29.64 50.45
N CYS A 549 -38.52 -28.96 49.42
CA CYS A 549 -39.52 -29.51 48.50
C CYS A 549 -39.02 -30.77 47.77
N ILE A 550 -37.79 -30.73 47.27
CA ILE A 550 -37.13 -31.89 46.64
C ILE A 550 -36.93 -33.03 47.65
N LYS A 551 -36.57 -32.71 48.91
CA LYS A 551 -36.40 -33.71 49.98
C LYS A 551 -37.68 -34.51 50.24
N PHE A 552 -38.85 -33.86 50.13
CA PHE A 552 -40.16 -34.52 50.24
C PHE A 552 -40.71 -35.07 48.92
N LYS A 553 -39.92 -35.07 47.83
CA LYS A 553 -40.29 -35.57 46.50
C LYS A 553 -41.53 -34.89 45.88
N GLN A 554 -41.75 -33.62 46.18
CA GLN A 554 -42.88 -32.84 45.66
C GLN A 554 -42.46 -31.98 44.45
N GLN A 555 -43.43 -31.40 43.73
CA GLN A 555 -43.16 -30.57 42.55
C GLN A 555 -43.01 -29.09 42.94
N TRP A 556 -41.96 -28.43 42.45
CA TRP A 556 -41.78 -26.99 42.61
C TRP A 556 -42.42 -26.24 41.45
N ARG A 557 -43.44 -25.41 41.69
CA ARG A 557 -44.07 -24.56 40.66
C ARG A 557 -44.42 -23.18 41.23
N GLN A 558 -44.26 -22.13 40.42
CA GLN A 558 -44.60 -20.75 40.80
C GLN A 558 -44.00 -20.29 42.15
N ARG A 559 -42.76 -20.71 42.46
CA ARG A 559 -42.06 -20.46 43.74
C ARG A 559 -42.75 -21.07 44.98
N GLN A 560 -43.56 -22.12 44.81
CA GLN A 560 -44.16 -22.89 45.90
C GLN A 560 -43.99 -24.39 45.65
N CYS A 561 -43.92 -25.16 46.72
CA CYS A 561 -43.94 -26.62 46.65
C CYS A 561 -45.39 -27.13 46.61
N ILE A 562 -45.74 -27.90 45.58
CA ILE A 562 -47.08 -28.45 45.36
C ILE A 562 -47.07 -29.99 45.35
N GLU A 563 -48.15 -30.58 45.84
CA GLU A 563 -48.27 -32.03 45.98
C GLU A 563 -48.51 -32.71 44.63
N THR A 564 -47.72 -33.75 44.31
CA THR A 564 -47.78 -34.43 43.01
C THR A 564 -49.00 -35.35 42.89
N SER A 565 -50.11 -34.84 42.35
CA SER A 565 -51.26 -35.69 42.00
C SER A 565 -52.08 -35.23 40.78
N PHE A 566 -51.48 -34.70 39.71
CA PHE A 566 -52.20 -34.41 38.46
C PHE A 566 -51.44 -34.74 37.17
N VAL A 567 -52.18 -35.37 36.25
CA VAL A 567 -51.82 -35.82 34.89
C VAL A 567 -51.47 -34.63 33.98
N PHE A 568 -50.40 -34.76 33.18
CA PHE A 568 -49.76 -33.68 32.44
C PHE A 568 -50.29 -33.54 30.99
N MET A 569 -50.61 -32.30 30.57
CA MET A 569 -50.69 -31.89 29.16
C MET A 569 -49.39 -31.14 28.80
N PRO A 570 -48.79 -31.35 27.61
CA PRO A 570 -47.53 -30.72 27.24
C PRO A 570 -47.66 -29.19 27.19
N ASN A 571 -46.71 -28.51 27.82
CA ASN A 571 -46.66 -27.06 27.96
C ASN A 571 -45.58 -26.49 27.04
N GLU A 572 -45.99 -25.73 26.00
CA GLU A 572 -45.11 -25.18 24.95
C GLU A 572 -43.94 -24.32 25.46
N VAL A 573 -43.97 -23.86 26.71
CA VAL A 573 -42.95 -22.97 27.29
C VAL A 573 -41.72 -23.74 27.83
N VAL A 574 -41.87 -25.01 28.20
CA VAL A 574 -40.79 -25.82 28.82
C VAL A 574 -39.83 -26.42 27.78
N ASP A 575 -40.23 -26.38 26.51
CA ASP A 575 -39.60 -27.15 25.44
C ASP A 575 -38.32 -26.52 24.84
N ARG A 576 -37.99 -25.26 25.14
CA ARG A 576 -36.86 -24.56 24.50
C ARG A 576 -35.47 -25.02 24.94
N ASN A 577 -35.34 -25.72 26.08
CA ASN A 577 -34.04 -26.11 26.66
C ASN A 577 -33.64 -27.56 26.37
N ILE A 578 -34.41 -28.28 25.55
CA ILE A 578 -34.16 -29.69 25.27
C ILE A 578 -33.06 -29.82 24.21
N GLN A 579 -32.00 -30.57 24.52
CA GLN A 579 -30.84 -30.77 23.63
C GLN A 579 -30.68 -32.20 23.08
N VAL A 580 -31.53 -33.14 23.53
CA VAL A 580 -31.40 -34.58 23.23
C VAL A 580 -32.66 -35.07 22.52
N CYS A 581 -32.50 -35.70 21.35
CA CYS A 581 -33.62 -36.12 20.49
C CYS A 581 -34.54 -37.11 21.20
N GLU A 582 -33.98 -38.02 22.01
CA GLU A 582 -34.72 -39.09 22.67
C GLU A 582 -35.49 -38.65 23.92
N THR A 583 -35.57 -37.33 24.18
CA THR A 583 -36.35 -36.82 25.30
C THR A 583 -37.83 -37.17 25.08
N PRO A 584 -38.45 -37.93 26.01
CA PRO A 584 -39.82 -38.39 25.81
C PRO A 584 -40.81 -37.22 25.83
N PHE A 585 -41.89 -37.34 25.05
CA PHE A 585 -43.02 -36.40 25.00
C PHE A 585 -42.72 -35.00 24.46
N ILE A 586 -41.64 -34.81 23.69
CA ILE A 586 -41.34 -33.52 23.06
C ILE A 586 -42.14 -33.29 21.78
N SER A 587 -42.58 -32.05 21.57
CA SER A 587 -43.35 -31.68 20.38
C SER A 587 -42.54 -31.81 19.08
N LYS A 588 -43.22 -31.88 17.93
CA LYS A 588 -42.55 -31.83 16.61
C LYS A 588 -41.69 -30.57 16.49
N SER A 589 -42.22 -29.40 16.84
CA SER A 589 -41.48 -28.13 16.77
C SER A 589 -40.21 -28.18 17.62
N THR A 590 -40.32 -28.74 18.83
CA THR A 590 -39.19 -28.93 19.75
C THR A 590 -38.13 -29.84 19.16
N CYS A 591 -38.54 -30.99 18.59
CA CYS A 591 -37.65 -31.91 17.90
C CYS A 591 -36.90 -31.23 16.73
N MET A 592 -37.58 -30.37 15.96
CA MET A 592 -36.98 -29.64 14.85
C MET A 592 -35.99 -28.55 15.29
N ASN A 593 -36.16 -28.02 16.51
CA ASN A 593 -35.31 -26.96 17.06
C ASN A 593 -34.07 -27.46 17.82
N ILE A 594 -33.93 -28.78 18.04
CA ILE A 594 -32.73 -29.35 18.65
C ILE A 594 -31.53 -29.13 17.71
N SER A 595 -30.51 -28.37 18.13
CA SER A 595 -29.33 -28.07 17.31
C SER A 595 -28.12 -28.97 17.61
N ALA A 596 -28.10 -29.61 18.78
CA ALA A 596 -26.96 -30.39 19.27
C ALA A 596 -26.82 -31.77 18.61
N GLN A 597 -27.91 -32.38 18.14
CA GLN A 597 -27.93 -33.75 17.61
C GLN A 597 -28.79 -33.85 16.34
N PRO A 598 -28.51 -34.77 15.42
CA PRO A 598 -29.40 -35.02 14.28
C PRO A 598 -30.66 -35.76 14.74
N CYS A 599 -31.82 -35.12 14.59
CA CYS A 599 -33.11 -35.65 14.99
C CYS A 599 -34.06 -35.82 13.81
N THR A 600 -34.91 -36.84 13.87
CA THR A 600 -36.07 -37.08 13.00
C THR A 600 -37.32 -37.23 13.86
N PHE A 601 -38.42 -36.59 13.48
CA PHE A 601 -39.71 -36.75 14.16
C PHE A 601 -40.55 -37.84 13.48
N ASN A 602 -40.76 -38.94 14.20
CA ASN A 602 -41.58 -40.05 13.75
C ASN A 602 -43.06 -39.73 14.01
N THR A 603 -43.76 -39.29 12.97
CA THR A 603 -45.19 -38.92 13.04
C THR A 603 -46.09 -40.09 13.41
N ALA A 604 -45.73 -41.34 13.08
CA ALA A 604 -46.53 -42.51 13.42
C ALA A 604 -46.46 -42.85 14.92
N GLN A 605 -45.32 -42.59 15.56
CA GLN A 605 -45.10 -42.83 16.98
C GLN A 605 -45.26 -41.58 17.85
N ASN A 606 -45.47 -40.41 17.23
CA ASN A 606 -45.48 -39.09 17.87
C ASN A 606 -44.26 -38.87 18.79
N LYS A 607 -43.07 -39.28 18.32
CA LYS A 607 -41.82 -39.20 19.10
C LYS A 607 -40.66 -38.70 18.25
N CYS A 608 -39.74 -38.00 18.89
CA CYS A 608 -38.48 -37.60 18.31
C CYS A 608 -37.43 -38.71 18.49
N GLU A 609 -36.66 -38.99 17.44
CA GLU A 609 -35.64 -40.03 17.39
C GLU A 609 -34.34 -39.43 16.85
N LYS A 610 -33.20 -39.96 17.29
CA LYS A 610 -31.91 -39.63 16.69
C LYS A 610 -31.77 -40.29 15.32
N THR A 611 -31.36 -39.52 14.32
CA THR A 611 -31.15 -40.01 12.95
C THR A 611 -29.86 -40.85 12.88
N THR A 612 -29.96 -42.16 12.60
CA THR A 612 -28.82 -43.09 12.64
C THR A 612 -28.20 -43.43 11.27
N ASN A 613 -28.89 -43.18 10.16
CA ASN A 613 -28.40 -43.46 8.80
C ASN A 613 -28.35 -42.18 7.93
N LEU A 614 -27.16 -41.61 7.74
CA LEU A 614 -26.89 -40.37 7.00
C LEU A 614 -26.30 -40.62 5.58
N SER A 615 -26.75 -41.69 4.91
CA SER A 615 -26.21 -42.14 3.61
C SER A 615 -27.13 -41.91 2.41
N ASN A 616 -28.37 -41.47 2.62
CA ASN A 616 -29.35 -41.37 1.55
C ASN A 616 -29.31 -39.98 0.87
N ASN A 617 -30.04 -39.83 -0.25
CA ASN A 617 -30.22 -38.54 -0.92
C ASN A 617 -30.93 -37.51 -0.02
N CYS A 618 -30.75 -36.21 -0.30
CA CYS A 618 -31.35 -35.14 0.51
C CYS A 618 -32.86 -35.34 0.72
N SER A 619 -33.59 -35.66 -0.35
CA SER A 619 -35.05 -35.82 -0.36
C SER A 619 -35.59 -36.94 0.53
N SER A 620 -34.77 -37.90 0.94
CA SER A 620 -35.20 -38.98 1.84
C SER A 620 -35.39 -38.54 3.29
N TYR A 621 -34.85 -37.37 3.66
CA TYR A 621 -34.89 -36.85 5.03
C TYR A 621 -36.08 -35.89 5.20
N LEU A 622 -37.20 -36.46 5.62
CA LEU A 622 -38.45 -35.76 5.92
C LEU A 622 -38.66 -35.63 7.43
N ASN A 623 -39.21 -34.50 7.88
CA ASN A 623 -39.40 -34.19 9.31
C ASN A 623 -38.10 -34.35 10.12
N VAL A 624 -37.03 -33.72 9.63
CA VAL A 624 -35.72 -33.74 10.29
C VAL A 624 -35.33 -32.34 10.71
N ASN A 625 -34.48 -32.22 11.73
CA ASN A 625 -33.94 -30.94 12.14
C ASN A 625 -32.77 -30.47 11.24
N GLN A 626 -32.37 -29.21 11.41
CA GLN A 626 -31.24 -28.59 10.72
C GLN A 626 -29.95 -29.42 10.82
N LYS A 627 -29.65 -29.95 12.01
CA LYS A 627 -28.42 -30.71 12.28
C LYS A 627 -28.33 -32.00 11.45
N THR A 628 -29.47 -32.62 11.14
CA THR A 628 -29.52 -33.80 10.27
C THR A 628 -29.04 -33.47 8.86
N CYS A 629 -29.55 -32.40 8.23
CA CYS A 629 -29.11 -32.00 6.88
C CYS A 629 -27.64 -31.59 6.84
N GLN A 630 -27.17 -30.90 7.87
CA GLN A 630 -25.78 -30.47 8.01
C GLN A 630 -24.79 -31.65 8.02
N LEU A 631 -25.15 -32.77 8.64
CA LEU A 631 -24.27 -33.93 8.81
C LEU A 631 -24.23 -34.87 7.58
N LEU A 632 -24.96 -34.57 6.50
CA LEU A 632 -24.89 -35.32 5.24
C LEU A 632 -23.54 -35.05 4.54
N LYS A 633 -22.64 -36.04 4.55
CA LYS A 633 -21.26 -35.87 4.07
C LYS A 633 -21.11 -35.99 2.55
N ASN A 634 -22.03 -36.66 1.87
CA ASN A 634 -21.87 -37.08 0.48
C ASN A 634 -22.80 -36.36 -0.51
N HIS A 635 -23.68 -35.48 -0.02
CA HIS A 635 -24.67 -34.79 -0.84
C HIS A 635 -24.72 -33.32 -0.49
N ALA A 636 -24.85 -32.46 -1.52
CA ALA A 636 -25.05 -31.03 -1.37
C ALA A 636 -26.51 -30.73 -0.96
N CYS A 637 -26.78 -30.79 0.34
CA CYS A 637 -28.11 -30.55 0.91
C CYS A 637 -28.18 -29.23 1.71
N GLN A 638 -29.39 -28.67 1.80
CA GLN A 638 -29.79 -27.56 2.66
C GLN A 638 -31.08 -27.94 3.39
N TYR A 639 -31.22 -27.43 4.61
CA TYR A 639 -32.43 -27.54 5.39
C TYR A 639 -33.52 -26.54 4.93
N ASN A 640 -34.72 -27.05 4.67
CA ASN A 640 -35.89 -26.24 4.37
C ASN A 640 -36.78 -26.15 5.61
N GLU A 641 -36.74 -24.99 6.28
CA GLU A 641 -37.45 -24.74 7.54
C GLU A 641 -38.98 -24.84 7.41
N LEU A 642 -39.54 -24.46 6.25
CA LEU A 642 -40.99 -24.52 6.01
C LEU A 642 -41.53 -25.94 5.95
N THR A 643 -40.73 -26.87 5.43
CA THR A 643 -41.13 -28.27 5.22
C THR A 643 -40.50 -29.23 6.22
N PHE A 644 -39.53 -28.78 7.00
CA PHE A 644 -38.70 -29.61 7.87
C PHE A 644 -38.03 -30.76 7.11
N THR A 645 -37.51 -30.48 5.91
CA THR A 645 -36.89 -31.48 5.03
C THR A 645 -35.49 -31.05 4.58
N CYS A 646 -34.66 -32.01 4.18
CA CYS A 646 -33.43 -31.69 3.45
C CYS A 646 -33.72 -31.64 1.95
N VAL A 647 -33.37 -30.53 1.31
CA VAL A 647 -33.47 -30.34 -0.14
C VAL A 647 -32.08 -30.25 -0.77
N SER A 648 -31.94 -30.67 -2.02
CA SER A 648 -30.68 -30.48 -2.76
C SER A 648 -30.45 -29.00 -3.03
N VAL A 649 -29.24 -28.51 -2.80
CA VAL A 649 -28.86 -27.12 -3.12
C VAL A 649 -28.67 -26.99 -4.62
N ASN A 650 -29.42 -26.09 -5.25
CA ASN A 650 -29.11 -25.61 -6.58
C ASN A 650 -27.93 -24.63 -6.46
N GLN A 651 -26.80 -24.91 -7.10
CA GLN A 651 -25.59 -24.08 -7.03
C GLN A 651 -25.83 -22.60 -7.39
N ASN A 652 -26.91 -22.31 -8.13
CA ASN A 652 -27.27 -20.95 -8.54
C ASN A 652 -28.22 -20.21 -7.57
N GLN A 653 -28.78 -20.89 -6.56
CA GLN A 653 -29.67 -20.27 -5.57
C GLN A 653 -28.96 -20.16 -4.23
N LEU A 654 -28.73 -18.92 -3.81
CA LEU A 654 -28.10 -18.61 -2.54
C LEU A 654 -29.07 -18.87 -1.39
N PRO A 655 -28.72 -19.74 -0.42
CA PRO A 655 -29.45 -19.84 0.83
C PRO A 655 -29.45 -18.48 1.53
N SER A 656 -30.61 -17.98 1.95
CA SER A 656 -30.68 -16.82 2.85
C SER A 656 -30.12 -17.13 4.23
N ASN A 657 -30.09 -18.41 4.62
CA ASN A 657 -29.48 -18.91 5.84
C ASN A 657 -28.56 -20.11 5.54
N LEU A 658 -27.32 -20.07 6.03
CA LEU A 658 -26.32 -21.15 5.87
C LEU A 658 -26.47 -22.25 6.93
N ASP A 659 -27.33 -22.03 7.90
CA ASP A 659 -27.74 -23.01 8.89
C ASP A 659 -28.40 -24.24 8.23
N GLY A 660 -27.81 -25.41 8.47
CA GLY A 660 -28.32 -26.68 7.93
C GLY A 660 -27.85 -26.99 6.51
N VAL A 661 -26.91 -26.20 5.99
CA VAL A 661 -26.17 -26.52 4.77
C VAL A 661 -25.14 -27.61 5.10
N SER A 662 -25.09 -28.64 4.28
CA SER A 662 -24.11 -29.74 4.35
C SER A 662 -22.68 -29.29 3.98
N LEU A 663 -21.66 -30.07 4.35
CA LEU A 663 -20.27 -29.77 4.01
C LEU A 663 -20.06 -29.61 2.49
N ILE A 664 -20.56 -30.56 1.68
CA ILE A 664 -20.40 -30.54 0.23
C ILE A 664 -21.11 -29.34 -0.38
N ALA A 665 -22.31 -29.00 0.09
CA ALA A 665 -22.98 -27.79 -0.35
C ALA A 665 -22.16 -26.55 0.00
N CYS A 666 -21.68 -26.44 1.24
CA CYS A 666 -20.94 -25.28 1.74
C CYS A 666 -19.70 -24.95 0.90
N ILE A 667 -18.86 -25.95 0.61
CA ILE A 667 -17.63 -25.75 -0.18
C ILE A 667 -17.92 -25.52 -1.68
N SER A 668 -19.14 -25.82 -2.14
CA SER A 668 -19.57 -25.58 -3.53
C SER A 668 -20.31 -24.26 -3.74
N LEU A 669 -20.53 -23.46 -2.68
CA LEU A 669 -21.23 -22.19 -2.77
C LEU A 669 -20.41 -21.17 -3.57
N SER A 670 -21.11 -20.36 -4.37
CA SER A 670 -20.53 -19.21 -5.07
C SER A 670 -20.21 -18.03 -4.14
N ILE A 671 -20.74 -18.02 -2.92
CA ILE A 671 -20.36 -17.05 -1.88
C ILE A 671 -19.15 -17.50 -1.06
N PRO A 672 -18.40 -16.55 -0.48
CA PRO A 672 -17.34 -16.84 0.46
C PRO A 672 -17.85 -17.54 1.72
N ALA A 673 -17.61 -18.84 1.82
CA ALA A 673 -18.00 -19.65 2.96
C ALA A 673 -16.92 -20.68 3.34
N TYR A 674 -16.92 -21.09 4.61
CA TYR A 674 -16.06 -22.15 5.11
C TYR A 674 -16.79 -23.05 6.09
N TRP A 675 -16.23 -24.24 6.29
CA TRP A 675 -16.77 -25.24 7.17
C TRP A 675 -16.04 -25.27 8.51
N ASN A 676 -16.75 -24.90 9.58
CA ASN A 676 -16.31 -25.06 10.95
C ASN A 676 -17.49 -25.52 11.80
N ASN A 677 -17.69 -26.85 11.86
CA ASN A 677 -18.85 -27.48 12.51
C ASN A 677 -20.19 -26.90 12.04
N GLY A 678 -20.25 -26.47 10.77
CA GLY A 678 -21.33 -25.70 10.17
C GLY A 678 -20.78 -24.85 9.03
N CYS A 679 -21.66 -24.45 8.10
CA CYS A 679 -21.30 -23.54 7.03
C CYS A 679 -21.36 -22.11 7.55
N LYS A 680 -20.25 -21.38 7.46
CA LYS A 680 -20.15 -20.00 7.92
C LYS A 680 -19.72 -19.10 6.77
N GLN A 681 -20.39 -17.96 6.62
CA GLN A 681 -19.96 -16.92 5.69
C GLN A 681 -18.72 -16.21 6.23
N VAL A 682 -17.86 -15.72 5.34
CA VAL A 682 -16.63 -15.04 5.73
C VAL A 682 -16.36 -13.81 4.85
N THR A 683 -15.81 -12.76 5.45
CA THR A 683 -15.38 -11.54 4.73
C THR A 683 -13.86 -11.43 4.60
N ARG A 684 -13.10 -12.21 5.39
CA ARG A 684 -11.64 -12.33 5.34
C ARG A 684 -11.22 -13.75 5.70
N PHE A 685 -10.38 -14.37 4.90
CA PHE A 685 -9.93 -15.74 5.12
C PHE A 685 -8.42 -15.81 5.38
N GLN A 686 -7.97 -16.81 6.12
CA GLN A 686 -6.55 -17.07 6.34
C GLN A 686 -6.11 -18.28 5.51
N CYS A 687 -4.97 -18.16 4.84
CA CYS A 687 -4.36 -19.30 4.14
C CYS A 687 -4.00 -20.43 5.10
N ASP A 688 -3.91 -21.65 4.58
CA ASP A 688 -3.49 -22.85 5.32
C ASP A 688 -4.32 -23.11 6.57
N SER A 689 -5.55 -22.58 6.60
CA SER A 689 -6.49 -22.91 7.65
C SER A 689 -6.85 -24.39 7.55
N VAL A 690 -7.00 -25.05 8.70
CA VAL A 690 -7.50 -26.44 8.76
C VAL A 690 -8.94 -26.58 8.23
N TYR A 691 -9.64 -25.47 7.99
CA TYR A 691 -11.03 -25.47 7.53
C TYR A 691 -11.14 -25.73 6.04
N LYS A 692 -12.12 -26.54 5.66
CA LYS A 692 -12.54 -26.65 4.27
C LYS A 692 -13.29 -25.39 3.86
N SER A 693 -13.02 -24.86 2.68
CA SER A 693 -13.55 -23.56 2.23
C SER A 693 -14.17 -23.67 0.84
N SER A 694 -14.96 -22.67 0.46
CA SER A 694 -15.35 -22.47 -0.95
C SER A 694 -14.23 -21.74 -1.71
N PRO A 695 -14.15 -21.88 -3.04
CA PRO A 695 -13.20 -21.10 -3.85
C PRO A 695 -13.34 -19.59 -3.61
N SER A 696 -14.57 -19.10 -3.45
CA SER A 696 -14.84 -17.68 -3.17
C SER A 696 -14.34 -17.21 -1.81
N ALA A 697 -14.28 -18.08 -0.80
CA ALA A 697 -13.65 -17.74 0.48
C ALA A 697 -12.13 -17.61 0.32
N CYS A 698 -11.54 -18.45 -0.52
CA CYS A 698 -10.12 -18.42 -0.83
C CYS A 698 -9.68 -17.16 -1.55
N ALA A 699 -10.53 -16.64 -2.44
CA ALA A 699 -10.30 -15.36 -3.09
C ALA A 699 -10.23 -14.17 -2.10
N LEU A 700 -10.82 -14.31 -0.89
CA LEU A 700 -10.76 -13.32 0.19
C LEU A 700 -9.60 -13.53 1.17
N ALA A 701 -8.63 -14.38 0.83
CA ALA A 701 -7.48 -14.58 1.68
C ALA A 701 -6.62 -13.30 1.79
N LEU A 702 -6.09 -13.03 2.99
CA LEU A 702 -5.26 -11.84 3.26
C LEU A 702 -3.83 -11.92 2.67
N GLY A 703 -3.40 -13.10 2.23
CA GLY A 703 -2.11 -13.35 1.60
C GLY A 703 -2.27 -14.13 0.30
N PRO A 704 -1.16 -14.50 -0.37
CA PRO A 704 -1.23 -15.21 -1.62
C PRO A 704 -1.65 -16.67 -1.39
N CYS A 705 -2.84 -17.02 -1.86
CA CYS A 705 -3.48 -18.30 -1.68
C CYS A 705 -4.17 -18.77 -2.95
N ILE A 706 -4.25 -20.09 -3.09
CA ILE A 706 -5.03 -20.80 -4.11
C ILE A 706 -5.97 -21.82 -3.46
N TYR A 707 -7.11 -22.07 -4.08
CA TYR A 707 -8.02 -23.14 -3.65
C TYR A 707 -7.56 -24.49 -4.21
N ASP A 708 -7.19 -25.42 -3.33
CA ASP A 708 -6.89 -26.80 -3.70
C ASP A 708 -8.18 -27.62 -3.73
N GLN A 709 -8.61 -27.99 -4.93
CA GLN A 709 -9.83 -28.76 -5.15
C GLN A 709 -9.79 -30.15 -4.50
N SER A 710 -8.61 -30.76 -4.36
CA SER A 710 -8.47 -32.13 -3.82
C SER A 710 -8.71 -32.19 -2.32
N THR A 711 -8.25 -31.18 -1.59
CA THR A 711 -8.44 -31.04 -0.13
C THR A 711 -9.64 -30.17 0.23
N SER A 712 -10.14 -29.39 -0.74
CA SER A 712 -11.15 -28.34 -0.56
C SER A 712 -10.71 -27.29 0.47
N GLN A 713 -9.44 -26.91 0.45
CA GLN A 713 -8.82 -25.97 1.38
C GLN A 713 -8.08 -24.86 0.62
N CYS A 714 -7.81 -23.76 1.32
CA CYS A 714 -6.92 -22.71 0.83
C CYS A 714 -5.49 -23.01 1.23
N VAL A 715 -4.60 -23.06 0.25
CA VAL A 715 -3.18 -23.35 0.47
C VAL A 715 -2.33 -22.19 -0.02
N SER A 716 -1.30 -21.83 0.75
CA SER A 716 -0.28 -20.84 0.35
C SER A 716 0.80 -21.43 -0.54
N THR A 717 0.75 -22.74 -0.73
CA THR A 717 1.80 -23.51 -1.37
C THR A 717 1.36 -23.89 -2.77
N TYR A 718 1.95 -23.21 -3.75
CA TYR A 718 1.57 -23.32 -5.14
C TYR A 718 2.78 -23.03 -6.03
N ASN A 719 2.76 -23.51 -7.27
CA ASN A 719 3.75 -23.13 -8.27
C ASN A 719 3.20 -21.95 -9.07
N ILE A 720 3.77 -20.75 -8.89
CA ILE A 720 3.31 -19.54 -9.59
C ILE A 720 3.37 -19.68 -11.12
N ASN A 721 4.29 -20.50 -11.62
CA ASN A 721 4.45 -20.74 -13.04
C ASN A 721 3.39 -21.68 -13.62
N SER A 722 2.56 -22.34 -12.81
CA SER A 722 1.47 -23.21 -13.28
C SER A 722 0.08 -22.60 -13.10
N ILE A 723 -0.02 -21.36 -12.64
CA ILE A 723 -1.29 -20.70 -12.33
C ILE A 723 -1.75 -19.84 -13.51
N TYR A 724 -3.04 -19.94 -13.81
CA TYR A 724 -3.75 -19.17 -14.83
C TYR A 724 -4.76 -18.22 -14.16
N CYS A 725 -5.18 -17.15 -14.84
CA CYS A 725 -6.08 -16.16 -14.22
C CYS A 725 -7.43 -16.78 -13.82
N ASP A 726 -7.88 -17.83 -14.49
CA ASP A 726 -9.16 -18.53 -14.25
C ASP A 726 -9.06 -19.64 -13.20
N THR A 727 -7.90 -19.83 -12.57
CA THR A 727 -7.75 -20.86 -11.54
C THR A 727 -8.69 -20.55 -10.36
N PRO A 728 -9.53 -21.50 -9.92
CA PRO A 728 -10.52 -21.22 -8.88
C PRO A 728 -9.89 -20.73 -7.57
N GLY A 729 -10.50 -19.74 -6.95
CA GLY A 729 -10.16 -19.28 -5.60
C GLY A 729 -8.76 -18.69 -5.44
N ILE A 730 -8.19 -18.12 -6.50
CA ILE A 730 -6.97 -17.30 -6.38
C ILE A 730 -7.29 -16.04 -5.57
N SER A 731 -6.51 -15.80 -4.50
CA SER A 731 -6.51 -14.54 -3.74
C SER A 731 -6.06 -13.33 -4.58
N GLN A 732 -6.41 -12.12 -4.13
CA GLN A 732 -5.99 -10.88 -4.81
C GLN A 732 -4.48 -10.79 -5.01
N GLU A 733 -3.69 -11.03 -3.96
CA GLU A 733 -2.22 -10.90 -4.00
C GLU A 733 -1.57 -11.92 -4.94
N LEU A 734 -2.12 -13.14 -4.98
CA LEU A 734 -1.67 -14.14 -5.94
C LEU A 734 -2.06 -13.77 -7.37
N CYS A 735 -3.28 -13.25 -7.59
CA CYS A 735 -3.74 -12.82 -8.92
C CYS A 735 -2.83 -11.76 -9.55
N THR A 736 -2.40 -10.77 -8.76
CA THR A 736 -1.51 -9.70 -9.22
C THR A 736 -0.05 -10.14 -9.36
N SER A 737 0.30 -11.32 -8.87
CA SER A 737 1.63 -11.94 -8.99
C SER A 737 1.74 -12.97 -10.12
N ILE A 738 0.64 -13.33 -10.79
CA ILE A 738 0.67 -14.29 -11.91
C ILE A 738 1.56 -13.75 -13.04
N ILE A 739 2.41 -14.61 -13.62
CA ILE A 739 3.38 -14.22 -14.65
C ILE A 739 3.14 -14.88 -16.01
N ARG A 740 2.00 -15.54 -16.22
CA ARG A 740 1.71 -16.25 -17.48
C ARG A 740 0.70 -15.56 -18.38
N GLN A 741 -0.24 -14.87 -17.77
CA GLN A 741 -1.39 -14.29 -18.43
C GLN A 741 -1.63 -12.89 -17.90
N PRO A 742 -2.22 -11.99 -18.70
CA PRO A 742 -2.56 -10.66 -18.26
C PRO A 742 -3.81 -10.71 -17.36
N CYS A 743 -3.61 -10.72 -16.04
CA CYS A 743 -4.68 -10.94 -15.06
C CYS A 743 -5.15 -9.63 -14.40
N ILE A 744 -6.45 -9.58 -14.05
CA ILE A 744 -7.08 -8.56 -13.23
C ILE A 744 -7.90 -9.23 -12.12
N PHE A 745 -7.77 -8.75 -10.89
CA PHE A 745 -8.62 -9.15 -9.78
C PHE A 745 -9.83 -8.20 -9.69
N LYS A 746 -11.01 -8.70 -10.03
CA LYS A 746 -12.25 -7.91 -10.04
C LYS A 746 -13.41 -8.75 -9.52
N SER A 747 -14.27 -8.14 -8.70
CA SER A 747 -15.44 -8.82 -8.13
C SER A 747 -15.11 -10.11 -7.34
N ASN A 748 -14.04 -10.07 -6.55
CA ASN A 748 -13.51 -11.21 -5.77
C ASN A 748 -13.13 -12.43 -6.63
N GLN A 749 -12.74 -12.20 -7.89
CA GLN A 749 -12.29 -13.25 -8.80
C GLN A 749 -11.08 -12.74 -9.59
N CYS A 750 -10.13 -13.64 -9.82
CA CYS A 750 -9.09 -13.42 -10.80
C CYS A 750 -9.65 -13.76 -12.19
N GLN A 751 -9.34 -12.96 -13.20
CA GLN A 751 -9.77 -13.19 -14.59
C GLN A 751 -8.79 -12.53 -15.56
N ILE A 752 -8.84 -12.91 -16.84
CA ILE A 752 -8.03 -12.30 -17.90
C ILE A 752 -8.54 -10.87 -18.15
N ILE A 753 -7.64 -9.89 -18.23
CA ILE A 753 -8.00 -8.50 -18.54
C ILE A 753 -8.37 -8.37 -20.02
N PRO A 754 -9.51 -7.72 -20.36
CA PRO A 754 -9.81 -7.36 -21.74
C PRO A 754 -8.86 -6.26 -22.24
N ASN A 755 -8.38 -6.40 -23.47
CA ASN A 755 -7.51 -5.41 -24.13
C ASN A 755 -8.16 -4.03 -24.38
N THR A 756 -9.46 -3.90 -24.11
CA THR A 756 -10.25 -2.65 -24.22
C THR A 756 -10.11 -1.72 -23.01
N TYR A 757 -9.46 -2.16 -21.93
CA TYR A 757 -9.26 -1.35 -20.73
C TYR A 757 -8.28 -0.19 -20.99
N SER A 758 -8.58 0.99 -20.41
CA SER A 758 -7.59 2.08 -20.32
C SER A 758 -6.57 1.81 -19.21
N CYS A 759 -5.41 2.47 -19.24
CA CYS A 759 -4.43 2.36 -18.15
C CYS A 759 -5.07 2.70 -16.80
N SER A 760 -5.89 3.76 -16.75
CA SER A 760 -6.56 4.24 -15.52
C SER A 760 -7.63 3.28 -14.97
N GLN A 761 -8.21 2.43 -15.81
CA GLN A 761 -9.20 1.42 -15.41
C GLN A 761 -8.55 0.14 -14.89
N ALA A 762 -7.32 -0.15 -15.31
CA ALA A 762 -6.59 -1.37 -14.97
C ALA A 762 -5.96 -1.27 -13.56
N LYS A 763 -6.75 -1.61 -12.54
CA LYS A 763 -6.34 -1.69 -11.13
C LYS A 763 -6.40 -3.12 -10.63
N LEU A 764 -5.57 -3.47 -9.63
CA LEU A 764 -5.41 -4.83 -9.11
C LEU A 764 -5.05 -5.81 -10.23
N VAL A 765 -4.02 -5.45 -10.98
CA VAL A 765 -3.54 -6.19 -12.14
C VAL A 765 -2.10 -6.65 -11.93
N ASN A 766 -1.65 -7.60 -12.75
CA ASN A 766 -0.24 -7.96 -12.82
C ASN A 766 0.51 -7.14 -13.90
N GLN A 767 1.83 -7.28 -13.96
CA GLN A 767 2.65 -6.57 -14.94
C GLN A 767 2.29 -6.91 -16.40
N LEU A 768 1.92 -8.16 -16.67
CA LEU A 768 1.53 -8.61 -18.01
C LEU A 768 0.25 -7.94 -18.49
N ALA A 769 -0.70 -7.69 -17.59
CA ALA A 769 -1.90 -6.95 -17.91
C ALA A 769 -1.58 -5.57 -18.46
N CYS A 770 -0.71 -4.81 -17.81
CA CYS A 770 -0.31 -3.50 -18.31
C CYS A 770 0.43 -3.57 -19.65
N ALA A 771 1.31 -4.56 -19.81
CA ALA A 771 2.04 -4.77 -21.07
C ALA A 771 1.10 -5.13 -22.25
N SER A 772 -0.03 -5.77 -21.97
CA SER A 772 -1.02 -6.20 -22.97
C SER A 772 -1.99 -5.09 -23.43
N LEU A 773 -2.01 -3.93 -22.76
CA LEU A 773 -2.92 -2.84 -23.10
C LEU A 773 -2.47 -2.08 -24.36
N ASN A 774 -3.44 -1.58 -25.12
CA ASN A 774 -3.17 -0.79 -26.32
C ASN A 774 -2.77 0.67 -26.04
N GLN A 775 -2.97 1.19 -24.83
CA GLN A 775 -2.54 2.54 -24.46
C GLN A 775 -1.08 2.53 -24.01
N SER A 776 -0.39 3.67 -24.03
CA SER A 776 0.96 3.80 -23.45
C SER A 776 0.87 3.70 -21.92
N CYS A 777 1.09 2.50 -21.38
CA CYS A 777 0.97 2.19 -19.96
C CYS A 777 2.28 1.64 -19.39
N VAL A 778 2.49 1.83 -18.09
CA VAL A 778 3.52 1.18 -17.27
C VAL A 778 2.86 0.55 -16.04
N TYR A 779 3.42 -0.54 -15.51
CA TYR A 779 2.96 -1.14 -14.26
C TYR A 779 3.51 -0.40 -13.04
N ASP A 780 2.63 -0.08 -12.10
CA ASP A 780 2.96 0.41 -10.78
C ASP A 780 2.84 -0.73 -9.78
N SER A 781 3.98 -1.26 -9.33
CA SER A 781 4.06 -2.37 -8.39
C SER A 781 3.57 -2.03 -6.98
N LEU A 782 3.65 -0.76 -6.57
CA LEU A 782 3.21 -0.32 -5.23
C LEU A 782 1.68 -0.33 -5.15
N ASN A 783 1.02 0.17 -6.20
CA ASN A 783 -0.44 0.25 -6.27
C ASN A 783 -1.08 -0.95 -6.99
N GLN A 784 -0.27 -1.89 -7.51
CA GLN A 784 -0.70 -3.03 -8.32
C GLN A 784 -1.65 -2.59 -9.46
N SER A 785 -1.28 -1.53 -10.18
CA SER A 785 -2.15 -0.87 -11.19
C SER A 785 -1.37 -0.39 -12.40
N CYS A 786 -2.04 -0.11 -13.52
CA CYS A 786 -1.40 0.52 -14.66
C CYS A 786 -1.46 2.06 -14.56
N LYS A 787 -0.39 2.72 -15.00
CA LYS A 787 -0.30 4.18 -15.13
C LYS A 787 -0.06 4.56 -16.58
N ALA A 788 -0.77 5.58 -17.07
CA ALA A 788 -0.50 6.13 -18.39
C ALA A 788 0.84 6.87 -18.39
N VAL A 789 1.61 6.70 -19.46
CA VAL A 789 2.93 7.34 -19.63
C VAL A 789 3.00 8.11 -20.93
N ILE A 790 3.51 9.33 -20.82
CA ILE A 790 3.70 10.25 -21.95
C ILE A 790 5.19 10.50 -22.26
N GLN A 791 6.08 10.05 -21.37
CA GLN A 791 7.53 10.20 -21.52
C GLN A 791 8.16 8.83 -21.78
N ALA A 792 9.28 8.84 -22.48
CA ALA A 792 10.11 7.65 -22.69
C ALA A 792 10.57 7.11 -21.33
N LEU A 793 10.34 5.82 -21.09
CA LEU A 793 10.83 5.11 -19.91
C LEU A 793 11.92 4.10 -20.31
N LYS A 794 12.64 3.56 -19.33
CA LYS A 794 13.64 2.50 -19.55
C LYS A 794 12.96 1.23 -20.04
N CYS A 795 13.58 0.51 -20.97
CA CYS A 795 13.00 -0.70 -21.54
C CYS A 795 12.69 -1.78 -20.49
N SER A 796 13.47 -1.87 -19.41
CA SER A 796 13.25 -2.79 -18.29
C SER A 796 12.12 -2.39 -17.35
N SER A 797 11.46 -1.23 -17.56
CA SER A 797 10.35 -0.82 -16.70
C SER A 797 9.24 -1.87 -16.75
N PRO A 798 8.78 -2.38 -15.59
CA PRO A 798 7.86 -3.51 -15.56
C PRO A 798 6.53 -3.15 -16.21
N GLY A 799 5.98 -4.08 -16.99
CA GLY A 799 4.67 -3.94 -17.62
C GLY A 799 4.53 -2.79 -18.61
N LEU A 800 5.62 -2.34 -19.24
CA LEU A 800 5.54 -1.39 -20.36
C LEU A 800 4.72 -1.99 -21.50
N SER A 801 3.64 -1.30 -21.87
CA SER A 801 2.87 -1.66 -23.05
C SER A 801 3.64 -1.43 -24.34
N LYS A 802 3.20 -2.06 -25.44
CA LYS A 802 3.79 -1.84 -26.77
C LYS A 802 3.96 -0.35 -27.08
N ASN A 803 2.91 0.44 -26.88
CA ASN A 803 2.93 1.86 -27.24
C ASN A 803 3.80 2.69 -26.29
N ALA A 804 3.91 2.31 -25.01
CA ALA A 804 4.85 2.94 -24.09
C ALA A 804 6.31 2.59 -24.42
N CYS A 805 6.56 1.32 -24.76
CA CYS A 805 7.89 0.82 -25.15
C CYS A 805 8.44 1.59 -26.35
N LEU A 806 7.60 1.85 -27.36
CA LEU A 806 7.98 2.57 -28.58
C LEU A 806 8.22 4.08 -28.36
N LEU A 807 7.92 4.65 -27.19
CA LEU A 807 8.30 6.03 -26.86
C LEU A 807 9.82 6.18 -26.69
N ASN A 808 10.53 5.10 -26.36
CA ASN A 808 11.98 5.10 -26.24
C ASN A 808 12.60 4.42 -27.48
N PRO A 809 13.38 5.14 -28.31
CA PRO A 809 13.96 4.59 -29.52
C PRO A 809 15.02 3.50 -29.28
N SER A 810 15.60 3.42 -28.07
CA SER A 810 16.51 2.33 -27.68
C SER A 810 15.76 1.03 -27.37
N CYS A 811 14.42 1.05 -27.32
CA CYS A 811 13.59 -0.09 -26.95
C CYS A 811 12.83 -0.68 -28.12
N ALA A 812 12.53 -1.97 -28.03
CA ALA A 812 11.66 -2.68 -28.93
C ALA A 812 10.81 -3.69 -28.16
N PHE A 813 9.53 -3.79 -28.56
CA PHE A 813 8.58 -4.66 -27.88
C PHE A 813 8.71 -6.10 -28.40
N ASN A 814 8.91 -7.04 -27.49
CA ASN A 814 8.97 -8.47 -27.81
C ASN A 814 7.61 -9.12 -27.52
N TYR A 815 6.89 -9.49 -28.59
CA TYR A 815 5.57 -10.09 -28.47
C TYR A 815 5.56 -11.49 -27.87
N ASP A 816 6.62 -12.28 -28.06
CA ASP A 816 6.68 -13.64 -27.55
C ASP A 816 6.72 -13.66 -26.02
N TYR A 817 7.37 -12.66 -25.42
CA TYR A 817 7.48 -12.48 -23.97
C TYR A 817 6.54 -11.41 -23.42
N THR A 818 5.80 -10.72 -24.28
CA THR A 818 4.94 -9.58 -23.92
C THR A 818 5.66 -8.56 -23.02
N GLN A 819 6.91 -8.24 -23.36
CA GLN A 819 7.74 -7.33 -22.59
C GLN A 819 8.52 -6.39 -23.50
N CYS A 820 8.78 -5.18 -23.00
CA CYS A 820 9.69 -4.25 -23.64
C CYS A 820 11.14 -4.71 -23.41
N GLN A 821 11.95 -4.71 -24.45
CA GLN A 821 13.36 -5.12 -24.39
C GLN A 821 14.23 -4.07 -25.06
N CYS A 822 15.52 -4.07 -24.72
CA CYS A 822 16.49 -3.23 -25.39
C CYS A 822 16.67 -3.68 -26.85
N GLN A 823 16.63 -2.74 -27.80
CA GLN A 823 16.75 -3.02 -29.25
C GLN A 823 17.97 -3.89 -29.58
N TYR A 824 19.07 -3.69 -28.86
CA TYR A 824 20.33 -4.40 -29.09
C TYR A 824 20.33 -5.89 -28.71
N ILE A 825 19.32 -6.35 -27.95
CA ILE A 825 19.20 -7.76 -27.53
C ILE A 825 17.83 -8.35 -27.83
N VAL A 826 17.00 -7.69 -28.64
CA VAL A 826 15.67 -8.23 -28.95
C VAL A 826 15.86 -9.64 -29.48
N SER A 827 15.41 -10.62 -28.70
CA SER A 827 15.45 -11.99 -29.19
C SER A 827 14.61 -11.99 -30.46
N PRO A 828 15.05 -12.62 -31.56
CA PRO A 828 14.22 -12.72 -32.74
C PRO A 828 12.84 -13.23 -32.33
N GLN A 829 11.78 -12.54 -32.77
CA GLN A 829 10.42 -12.99 -32.54
C GLN A 829 10.24 -14.29 -33.31
N ILE A 830 10.03 -15.39 -32.59
CA ILE A 830 10.00 -16.72 -33.16
C ILE A 830 8.56 -17.12 -33.45
N CYS A 831 7.64 -16.81 -32.53
CA CYS A 831 6.31 -17.45 -32.53
C CYS A 831 5.17 -16.52 -32.93
N HIS A 832 5.15 -15.27 -32.45
CA HIS A 832 3.99 -14.38 -32.61
C HIS A 832 3.49 -14.21 -34.07
N ASN A 833 4.40 -14.21 -35.03
CA ASN A 833 4.08 -14.00 -36.46
C ASN A 833 3.77 -15.29 -37.23
N LEU A 834 3.82 -16.46 -36.58
CA LEU A 834 3.57 -17.74 -37.23
C LEU A 834 2.07 -18.01 -37.35
N THR A 835 1.66 -18.61 -38.47
CA THR A 835 0.31 -19.15 -38.63
C THR A 835 0.10 -20.33 -37.68
N SER A 836 -1.14 -20.76 -37.41
CA SER A 836 -1.40 -21.92 -36.55
C SER A 836 -0.69 -23.20 -37.02
N THR A 837 -0.55 -23.38 -38.34
CA THR A 837 0.15 -24.51 -38.96
C THR A 837 1.67 -24.41 -38.74
N ASP A 838 2.27 -23.25 -39.04
CA ASP A 838 3.71 -23.03 -38.88
C ASP A 838 4.12 -23.05 -37.40
N CYS A 839 3.25 -22.53 -36.53
CA CYS A 839 3.42 -22.56 -35.09
C CYS A 839 3.52 -23.99 -34.55
N SER A 840 2.65 -24.87 -35.02
CA SER A 840 2.64 -26.28 -34.62
C SER A 840 3.84 -27.06 -35.16
N ALA A 841 4.41 -26.62 -36.29
CA ALA A 841 5.62 -27.21 -36.88
C ALA A 841 6.91 -26.74 -36.19
N ASN A 842 6.90 -25.58 -35.54
CA ASN A 842 8.06 -25.03 -34.84
C ASN A 842 8.19 -25.63 -33.43
N SER A 843 9.30 -26.30 -33.13
CA SER A 843 9.52 -26.97 -31.84
C SER A 843 9.53 -26.02 -30.63
N SER A 844 9.80 -24.74 -30.84
CA SER A 844 9.88 -23.71 -29.79
C SER A 844 8.56 -22.96 -29.58
N CYS A 845 7.54 -23.23 -30.39
CA CYS A 845 6.27 -22.54 -30.34
C CYS A 845 5.12 -23.47 -29.94
N PHE A 846 4.05 -22.86 -29.46
CA PHE A 846 2.80 -23.52 -29.11
C PHE A 846 1.62 -22.65 -29.56
N TYR A 847 0.70 -23.26 -30.30
CA TYR A 847 -0.52 -22.59 -30.70
C TYR A 847 -1.55 -22.70 -29.58
N ASP A 848 -1.76 -21.59 -28.86
CA ASP A 848 -2.70 -21.54 -27.75
C ASP A 848 -4.12 -21.43 -28.29
N THR A 849 -4.87 -22.53 -28.25
CA THR A 849 -6.24 -22.57 -28.78
C THR A 849 -7.21 -21.72 -27.97
N LEU A 850 -6.93 -21.42 -26.69
CA LEU A 850 -7.79 -20.57 -25.87
C LEU A 850 -7.61 -19.10 -26.25
N LEU A 851 -6.36 -18.68 -26.45
CA LEU A 851 -6.02 -17.30 -26.80
C LEU A 851 -6.03 -17.06 -28.32
N GLN A 852 -6.12 -18.11 -29.15
CA GLN A 852 -6.05 -18.07 -30.62
C GLN A 852 -4.77 -17.38 -31.14
N VAL A 853 -3.66 -17.50 -30.42
CA VAL A 853 -2.36 -16.91 -30.77
C VAL A 853 -1.25 -17.95 -30.74
N CYS A 854 -0.25 -17.79 -31.61
CA CYS A 854 1.00 -18.53 -31.48
C CYS A 854 1.89 -17.84 -30.45
N ARG A 855 2.33 -18.59 -29.44
CA ARG A 855 3.24 -18.11 -28.38
C ARG A 855 4.41 -19.06 -28.23
N ARG A 856 5.42 -18.65 -27.46
CA ARG A 856 6.51 -19.56 -27.09
C ARG A 856 5.99 -20.69 -26.22
N LYS A 857 6.63 -21.85 -26.40
CA LYS A 857 6.32 -23.06 -25.68
C LYS A 857 6.84 -22.95 -24.26
N TYR A 858 6.01 -23.31 -23.29
CA TYR A 858 6.38 -23.44 -21.88
C TYR A 858 6.49 -24.92 -21.50
N CYS A 859 7.05 -25.21 -20.31
CA CYS A 859 7.12 -26.58 -19.80
C CYS A 859 5.74 -27.26 -19.79
N GLU A 860 4.69 -26.54 -19.43
CA GLU A 860 3.32 -26.99 -19.30
C GLU A 860 2.69 -27.41 -20.65
N ASP A 861 3.26 -26.96 -21.76
CA ASP A 861 2.86 -27.39 -23.11
C ASP A 861 3.58 -28.68 -23.56
N LEU A 862 4.48 -29.23 -22.73
CA LEU A 862 5.19 -30.47 -23.01
C LEU A 862 4.39 -31.69 -22.60
N SER A 863 4.44 -32.72 -23.43
CA SER A 863 3.92 -34.04 -23.04
C SER A 863 4.73 -34.60 -21.87
N PRO A 864 4.17 -35.53 -21.06
CA PRO A 864 4.89 -36.06 -19.92
C PRO A 864 6.25 -36.70 -20.26
N LYS A 865 6.40 -37.26 -21.47
CA LYS A 865 7.66 -37.84 -21.96
C LYS A 865 8.72 -36.81 -22.33
N GLN A 866 8.31 -35.56 -22.58
CA GLN A 866 9.19 -34.44 -22.96
C GLN A 866 9.53 -33.55 -21.76
N CYS A 867 8.97 -33.81 -20.58
CA CYS A 867 9.07 -32.97 -19.41
C CYS A 867 10.37 -33.18 -18.61
N VAL A 868 11.51 -33.08 -19.30
CA VAL A 868 12.84 -33.20 -18.70
C VAL A 868 13.75 -32.14 -19.32
N GLY A 869 14.52 -31.44 -18.49
CA GLY A 869 15.47 -30.41 -18.90
C GLY A 869 14.98 -28.99 -18.63
N SER A 870 15.66 -28.02 -19.23
CA SER A 870 15.37 -26.59 -19.06
C SER A 870 14.75 -25.99 -20.32
N MET A 871 13.70 -25.19 -20.16
CA MET A 871 13.08 -24.41 -21.22
C MET A 871 13.06 -22.93 -20.81
N GLU A 872 13.70 -22.07 -21.59
CA GLU A 872 13.79 -20.62 -21.34
C GLU A 872 14.39 -20.25 -19.97
N GLY A 873 15.40 -21.01 -19.53
CA GLY A 873 16.02 -20.80 -18.21
C GLY A 873 15.18 -21.29 -17.03
N LYS A 874 14.04 -21.95 -17.28
CA LYS A 874 13.24 -22.62 -16.24
C LYS A 874 13.41 -24.12 -16.32
N GLN A 875 13.51 -24.78 -15.18
CA GLN A 875 13.55 -26.24 -15.14
C GLN A 875 12.13 -26.80 -15.33
N CYS A 876 11.97 -27.76 -16.24
CA CYS A 876 10.72 -28.50 -16.40
C CYS A 876 10.70 -29.75 -15.53
N TYR A 877 9.58 -30.01 -14.84
CA TYR A 877 9.40 -31.20 -14.01
C TYR A 877 7.98 -31.76 -14.05
N LEU A 878 7.84 -33.06 -13.77
CA LEU A 878 6.55 -33.75 -13.73
C LEU A 878 5.89 -33.66 -12.34
N SER A 879 4.86 -32.84 -12.21
CA SER A 879 4.02 -32.79 -11.00
C SER A 879 3.04 -33.97 -10.99
N ASN A 880 3.01 -34.72 -9.88
CA ASN A 880 2.19 -35.92 -9.69
C ASN A 880 2.33 -36.97 -10.82
N ARG A 881 3.46 -36.99 -11.56
CA ARG A 881 3.71 -37.84 -12.73
C ARG A 881 2.74 -37.62 -13.92
N ILE A 882 1.96 -36.55 -13.94
CA ILE A 882 0.91 -36.33 -14.96
C ILE A 882 1.12 -35.04 -15.74
N TYR A 883 1.43 -33.93 -15.08
CA TYR A 883 1.49 -32.62 -15.72
C TYR A 883 2.91 -32.07 -15.66
N CYS A 884 3.38 -31.55 -16.79
CA CYS A 884 4.65 -30.85 -16.81
C CYS A 884 4.47 -29.45 -16.23
N GLN A 885 5.39 -29.01 -15.38
CA GLN A 885 5.40 -27.69 -14.75
C GLN A 885 6.79 -27.08 -14.86
N SER A 886 6.86 -25.76 -14.88
CA SER A 886 8.11 -25.01 -14.86
C SER A 886 8.46 -24.54 -13.46
N ALA A 887 9.75 -24.53 -13.14
CA ALA A 887 10.29 -24.02 -11.89
C ALA A 887 11.43 -23.06 -12.19
N SER A 888 11.38 -21.88 -11.56
CA SER A 888 12.47 -20.89 -11.61
C SER A 888 13.37 -21.01 -10.37
N LYS A 889 12.92 -21.73 -9.34
CA LYS A 889 13.65 -22.08 -8.12
C LYS A 889 13.14 -23.40 -7.57
N CYS A 890 13.87 -24.00 -6.64
CA CYS A 890 13.50 -25.28 -6.03
C CYS A 890 12.10 -25.26 -5.37
N GLU A 891 11.74 -24.16 -4.71
CA GLU A 891 10.47 -24.01 -3.99
C GLU A 891 9.24 -24.01 -4.90
N ASP A 892 9.43 -23.78 -6.21
CA ASP A 892 8.35 -23.90 -7.19
C ASP A 892 7.98 -25.38 -7.43
N ILE A 893 8.84 -26.33 -7.04
CA ILE A 893 8.68 -27.75 -7.33
C ILE A 893 7.88 -28.42 -6.22
N ILE A 894 6.60 -28.61 -6.52
CA ILE A 894 5.62 -29.20 -5.60
C ILE A 894 4.99 -30.47 -6.18
N ASN A 895 4.51 -31.34 -5.27
CA ASN A 895 3.87 -32.61 -5.58
C ASN A 895 4.76 -33.57 -6.38
N VAL A 896 6.03 -33.68 -5.99
CA VAL A 896 7.01 -34.63 -6.55
C VAL A 896 7.45 -35.63 -5.48
N ASP A 897 7.99 -36.78 -5.88
CA ASP A 897 8.62 -37.69 -4.91
C ASP A 897 9.94 -37.07 -4.42
N ASN A 898 10.27 -37.18 -3.12
CA ASN A 898 11.41 -36.48 -2.51
C ASN A 898 12.75 -36.77 -3.23
N SER A 899 12.94 -38.00 -3.72
CA SER A 899 14.15 -38.39 -4.46
C SER A 899 14.34 -37.63 -5.78
N TYR A 900 13.26 -37.13 -6.37
CA TYR A 900 13.31 -36.38 -7.63
C TYR A 900 13.91 -34.98 -7.46
N CYS A 901 13.88 -34.42 -6.25
CA CYS A 901 14.46 -33.10 -5.97
C CYS A 901 15.99 -33.11 -6.09
N GLU A 902 16.64 -34.22 -5.73
CA GLU A 902 18.11 -34.34 -5.73
C GLU A 902 18.71 -34.30 -7.14
N ASP A 903 17.93 -34.65 -8.16
CA ASP A 903 18.32 -34.60 -9.57
C ASP A 903 18.18 -33.21 -10.22
N ILE A 904 17.63 -32.24 -9.50
CA ILE A 904 17.32 -30.90 -10.03
C ILE A 904 18.28 -29.88 -9.45
N PHE A 905 18.92 -29.12 -10.35
CA PHE A 905 19.92 -28.14 -10.00
C PHE A 905 19.46 -26.74 -10.42
N PHE A 906 19.55 -25.78 -9.49
CA PHE A 906 19.45 -24.35 -9.78
C PHE A 906 20.79 -23.70 -9.44
N ASP A 907 21.34 -22.93 -10.37
CA ASP A 907 22.65 -22.26 -10.21
C ASP A 907 23.78 -23.19 -9.78
N GLY A 908 23.72 -24.47 -10.19
CA GLY A 908 24.71 -25.50 -9.85
C GLY A 908 24.49 -26.19 -8.49
N PHE A 909 23.47 -25.81 -7.72
CA PHE A 909 23.13 -26.41 -6.44
C PHE A 909 21.92 -27.34 -6.56
N PRO A 910 21.98 -28.58 -6.03
CA PRO A 910 20.84 -29.49 -6.06
C PRO A 910 19.73 -29.05 -5.10
N CYS A 911 18.48 -29.37 -5.39
CA CYS A 911 17.37 -29.14 -4.48
C CYS A 911 17.27 -30.24 -3.41
N LEU A 912 16.70 -29.90 -2.25
CA LEU A 912 16.43 -30.83 -1.15
C LEU A 912 14.95 -31.20 -1.11
N GLY A 913 14.63 -32.50 -1.11
CA GLY A 913 13.24 -32.99 -1.11
C GLY A 913 12.71 -33.34 0.27
N THR A 914 11.55 -32.79 0.65
CA THR A 914 10.76 -33.26 1.81
C THR A 914 9.26 -33.01 1.62
N ASN A 915 8.41 -33.88 2.19
CA ASN A 915 6.95 -33.76 2.14
C ASN A 915 6.38 -33.46 0.73
N ARG A 916 6.94 -34.10 -0.30
CA ARG A 916 6.60 -33.91 -1.71
C ARG A 916 6.88 -32.50 -2.25
N ARG A 917 7.87 -31.82 -1.71
CA ARG A 917 8.32 -30.48 -2.13
C ARG A 917 9.82 -30.44 -2.20
N CYS A 918 10.34 -29.59 -3.08
CA CYS A 918 11.75 -29.29 -3.11
C CYS A 918 12.03 -27.92 -2.49
N PHE A 919 13.19 -27.78 -1.88
CA PHE A 919 13.67 -26.55 -1.27
C PHE A 919 15.09 -26.29 -1.73
N SER A 920 15.46 -25.03 -1.88
CA SER A 920 16.84 -24.68 -2.18
C SER A 920 17.71 -25.00 -0.96
N GLN A 921 18.97 -25.38 -1.19
CA GLN A 921 19.93 -25.62 -0.10
C GLN A 921 20.13 -24.40 0.80
N ASN A 922 19.75 -23.20 0.37
CA ASN A 922 19.91 -21.98 1.17
C ASN A 922 18.61 -21.57 1.89
N ASN A 923 17.52 -22.33 1.75
CA ASN A 923 16.22 -22.03 2.35
C ASN A 923 15.81 -23.03 3.45
N PHE A 924 16.72 -23.23 4.41
CA PHE A 924 16.48 -24.13 5.54
C PHE A 924 15.32 -23.70 6.45
N GLN A 925 14.98 -22.41 6.47
CA GLN A 925 13.86 -21.89 7.25
C GLN A 925 12.52 -22.49 6.81
N ASP A 926 12.34 -22.72 5.51
CA ASP A 926 11.13 -23.36 4.98
C ASP A 926 11.28 -24.89 4.92
N TYR A 927 12.49 -25.40 4.66
CA TYR A 927 12.76 -26.84 4.61
C TYR A 927 12.59 -27.52 5.97
N CYS A 928 13.21 -26.98 7.04
CA CYS A 928 13.29 -27.67 8.32
C CYS A 928 11.92 -27.96 8.97
N PRO A 929 10.97 -27.01 9.03
CA PRO A 929 9.62 -27.27 9.56
C PRO A 929 8.86 -28.37 8.81
N ASN A 930 9.25 -28.63 7.55
CA ASN A 930 8.66 -29.64 6.69
C ASN A 930 9.52 -30.91 6.58
N SER A 931 10.61 -31.02 7.33
CA SER A 931 11.51 -32.18 7.32
C SER A 931 11.30 -33.07 8.54
N ASP A 932 11.83 -34.29 8.48
CA ASP A 932 11.96 -35.19 9.63
C ASP A 932 13.16 -34.82 10.54
N CYS A 933 13.76 -33.65 10.34
CA CYS A 933 14.97 -33.20 11.03
C CYS A 933 16.18 -34.14 10.90
N SER A 934 16.19 -35.03 9.91
CA SER A 934 17.34 -35.89 9.62
C SER A 934 18.53 -35.13 9.03
N ASN A 935 18.27 -33.94 8.45
CA ASN A 935 19.30 -33.07 7.91
C ASN A 935 20.08 -32.38 9.03
N ASN A 936 21.41 -32.47 8.97
CA ASN A 936 22.32 -31.86 9.96
C ASN A 936 22.20 -30.34 10.08
N SER A 937 21.52 -29.66 9.14
CA SER A 937 21.22 -28.23 9.18
C SER A 937 19.93 -27.89 9.96
N CYS A 938 19.22 -28.89 10.45
CA CYS A 938 18.00 -28.74 11.24
C CYS A 938 18.16 -29.36 12.64
N LYS A 939 17.42 -28.84 13.61
CA LYS A 939 17.28 -29.46 14.94
C LYS A 939 15.87 -29.34 15.48
N TYR A 940 15.47 -30.30 16.30
CA TYR A 940 14.25 -30.18 17.07
C TYR A 940 14.41 -29.11 18.16
N ASN A 941 13.42 -28.22 18.26
CA ASN A 941 13.30 -27.32 19.41
C ASN A 941 12.63 -28.04 20.60
N GLN A 942 12.47 -27.32 21.72
CA GLN A 942 11.87 -27.86 22.95
C GLN A 942 10.40 -28.31 22.78
N LEU A 943 9.73 -27.90 21.70
CA LEU A 943 8.35 -28.26 21.36
C LEU A 943 8.26 -29.40 20.32
N ASN A 944 9.36 -30.10 20.03
CA ASN A 944 9.44 -31.10 18.96
C ASN A 944 9.10 -30.57 17.56
N VAL A 945 9.26 -29.26 17.33
CA VAL A 945 9.17 -28.67 15.99
C VAL A 945 10.58 -28.59 15.42
N CYS A 946 10.77 -29.15 14.23
CA CYS A 946 12.05 -29.07 13.53
C CYS A 946 12.27 -27.64 13.01
N GLN A 947 13.40 -27.03 13.35
CA GLN A 947 13.77 -25.68 12.95
C GLN A 947 15.19 -25.67 12.40
N ALA A 948 15.52 -24.68 11.56
CA ALA A 948 16.88 -24.50 11.07
C ALA A 948 17.84 -24.21 12.22
N LEU A 949 19.07 -24.73 12.11
CA LEU A 949 20.17 -24.26 12.95
C LEU A 949 20.43 -22.79 12.63
N THR A 950 20.65 -22.01 13.67
CA THR A 950 21.17 -20.64 13.54
C THR A 950 22.69 -20.70 13.39
N CYS A 951 23.31 -19.68 12.79
CA CYS A 951 24.75 -19.71 12.53
C CYS A 951 25.56 -20.03 13.79
N PHE A 952 25.26 -19.40 14.93
CA PHE A 952 25.96 -19.61 16.20
C PHE A 952 25.85 -21.03 16.78
N GLN A 953 25.04 -21.91 16.19
CA GLN A 953 24.87 -23.31 16.60
C GLN A 953 25.60 -24.29 15.69
N LEU A 954 26.30 -23.80 14.67
CA LEU A 954 27.07 -24.61 13.74
C LEU A 954 28.51 -24.73 14.22
N ASP A 955 29.03 -25.96 14.22
CA ASP A 955 30.47 -26.21 14.41
C ASP A 955 31.29 -25.94 13.13
N ASP A 956 30.60 -25.85 11.99
CA ASP A 956 31.17 -25.57 10.66
C ASP A 956 30.23 -24.62 9.92
N CYS A 957 30.66 -23.36 9.78
CA CYS A 957 29.84 -22.29 9.20
C CYS A 957 29.55 -22.53 7.71
N THR A 958 30.32 -23.39 7.03
CA THR A 958 30.12 -23.69 5.60
C THR A 958 28.86 -24.53 5.35
N LYS A 959 28.29 -25.17 6.39
CA LYS A 959 27.11 -26.04 6.28
C LYS A 959 25.84 -25.33 5.79
N LEU A 960 25.73 -24.01 6.00
CA LEU A 960 24.63 -23.20 5.47
C LEU A 960 25.07 -22.34 4.26
N GLY A 961 26.16 -22.71 3.58
CA GLY A 961 26.71 -21.95 2.47
C GLY A 961 27.09 -20.53 2.87
N ASN A 962 26.74 -19.55 2.02
CA ASN A 962 27.05 -18.13 2.29
C ASN A 962 26.14 -17.50 3.36
N TYR A 963 25.25 -18.26 4.01
CA TYR A 963 24.37 -17.74 5.06
C TYR A 963 25.11 -17.45 6.36
N CYS A 964 26.18 -18.19 6.62
CA CYS A 964 27.00 -18.01 7.82
C CYS A 964 28.44 -17.71 7.44
N LEU A 965 29.09 -16.86 8.23
CA LEU A 965 30.49 -16.53 8.10
C LEU A 965 31.23 -17.01 9.34
N GLN A 966 32.38 -17.67 9.16
CA GLN A 966 33.26 -18.02 10.25
C GLN A 966 34.13 -16.82 10.63
N LEU A 967 33.99 -16.34 11.86
CA LEU A 967 34.85 -15.34 12.44
C LEU A 967 36.25 -15.92 12.72
N SER A 968 37.23 -15.04 12.92
CA SER A 968 38.62 -15.40 13.21
C SER A 968 38.79 -16.22 14.49
N ASP A 969 37.84 -16.12 15.43
CA ASP A 969 37.78 -16.92 16.66
C ASP A 969 37.14 -18.32 16.46
N GLY A 970 36.72 -18.64 15.23
CA GLY A 970 36.07 -19.89 14.85
C GLY A 970 34.55 -19.90 15.03
N SER A 971 33.94 -18.86 15.62
CA SER A 971 32.50 -18.76 15.78
C SER A 971 31.78 -18.40 14.48
N CYS A 972 30.51 -18.78 14.35
CA CYS A 972 29.71 -18.54 13.16
C CYS A 972 28.68 -17.42 13.38
N ILE A 973 28.69 -16.40 12.53
CA ILE A 973 27.70 -15.32 12.53
C ILE A 973 26.84 -15.33 11.27
N GLU A 974 25.64 -14.73 11.34
CA GLU A 974 24.79 -14.56 10.16
C GLU A 974 25.37 -13.53 9.19
N ASN A 975 25.54 -13.94 7.95
CA ASN A 975 26.15 -13.14 6.88
C ASN A 975 25.09 -12.34 6.10
N ASN A 976 24.36 -11.49 6.83
CA ASN A 976 23.18 -10.80 6.30
C ASN A 976 23.52 -9.54 5.47
N SER A 977 24.57 -8.81 5.84
CA SER A 977 24.99 -7.60 5.13
C SER A 977 26.48 -7.32 5.27
N CYS A 978 27.07 -6.65 4.27
CA CYS A 978 28.49 -6.30 4.32
C CYS A 978 28.77 -5.38 5.52
N GLN A 979 27.81 -4.53 5.89
CA GLN A 979 27.93 -3.60 7.03
C GLN A 979 28.09 -4.30 8.39
N SER A 980 27.72 -5.59 8.48
CA SER A 980 27.91 -6.39 9.69
C SER A 980 29.29 -7.04 9.80
N LEU A 981 30.12 -6.94 8.75
CA LEU A 981 31.45 -7.52 8.70
C LEU A 981 32.49 -6.56 9.29
N GLU A 982 33.44 -7.11 10.03
CA GLU A 982 34.62 -6.37 10.46
C GLU A 982 35.52 -6.03 9.25
N SER A 983 36.33 -4.97 9.38
CA SER A 983 37.09 -4.40 8.27
C SER A 983 38.08 -5.38 7.63
N ASP A 984 38.65 -6.28 8.43
CA ASP A 984 39.59 -7.31 8.01
C ASP A 984 38.92 -8.47 7.25
N MET A 985 37.65 -8.74 7.53
CA MET A 985 36.83 -9.76 6.87
C MET A 985 36.11 -9.25 5.62
N CYS A 986 36.07 -7.93 5.43
CA CYS A 986 35.23 -7.32 4.42
C CYS A 986 35.65 -7.68 2.98
N ASN A 987 36.93 -7.51 2.65
CA ASN A 987 37.40 -7.61 1.27
C ASN A 987 37.33 -9.05 0.75
N GLY A 988 36.42 -9.30 -0.19
CA GLY A 988 36.24 -10.61 -0.81
C GLY A 988 35.21 -11.52 -0.12
N ALA A 989 34.62 -11.07 1.00
CA ALA A 989 33.46 -11.75 1.55
C ALA A 989 32.26 -11.64 0.60
N THR A 990 31.47 -12.69 0.49
CA THR A 990 30.22 -12.69 -0.28
C THR A 990 29.06 -12.80 0.70
N VAL A 991 28.19 -11.80 0.79
CA VAL A 991 27.01 -11.86 1.67
C VAL A 991 25.90 -12.72 1.07
N ARG A 992 24.85 -13.01 1.85
CA ARG A 992 23.69 -13.83 1.44
C ARG A 992 23.10 -13.45 0.07
N THR A 993 23.16 -12.18 -0.31
CA THR A 993 22.67 -11.69 -1.63
C THR A 993 23.61 -11.99 -2.80
N GLN A 994 24.67 -12.78 -2.59
CA GLN A 994 25.77 -12.99 -3.54
C GLN A 994 26.55 -11.72 -3.91
N ALA A 995 26.32 -10.61 -3.21
CA ALA A 995 27.10 -9.41 -3.41
C ALA A 995 28.48 -9.56 -2.75
N SER A 996 29.53 -9.26 -3.50
CA SER A 996 30.89 -9.14 -2.96
C SER A 996 31.00 -7.89 -2.11
N CYS A 997 31.53 -8.04 -0.90
CA CYS A 997 31.81 -6.95 0.02
C CYS A 997 33.20 -6.37 -0.24
N LEU A 998 33.27 -5.04 -0.13
CA LEU A 998 34.51 -4.29 -0.25
C LEU A 998 34.56 -3.23 0.84
N LEU A 999 35.77 -3.01 1.34
CA LEU A 999 36.06 -1.94 2.25
C LEU A 999 36.08 -0.62 1.46
N GLN A 1000 35.27 0.34 1.87
CA GLN A 1000 35.08 1.61 1.19
C GLN A 1000 35.09 2.77 2.18
N LYS A 1001 35.67 3.92 1.81
CA LYS A 1001 35.53 5.14 2.64
C LYS A 1001 34.06 5.50 2.80
N TYR A 1002 33.62 5.75 4.03
CA TYR A 1002 32.23 6.11 4.35
C TYR A 1002 31.80 7.40 3.64
N ASN A 1003 32.73 8.35 3.54
CA ASN A 1003 32.56 9.61 2.81
C ASN A 1003 33.91 9.97 2.17
N LEU A 1004 33.87 10.64 1.02
CA LEU A 1004 35.05 11.15 0.32
C LEU A 1004 35.99 11.97 1.20
N TYR A 1005 35.46 12.64 2.23
CA TYR A 1005 36.22 13.53 3.11
C TYR A 1005 36.57 12.91 4.48
N LEU A 1006 36.19 11.66 4.74
CA LEU A 1006 36.47 10.97 6.00
C LEU A 1006 37.42 9.79 5.75
N GLU A 1007 38.34 9.57 6.68
CA GLU A 1007 39.24 8.40 6.65
C GLU A 1007 38.56 7.13 7.18
N ASP A 1008 37.38 7.26 7.78
CA ASP A 1008 36.61 6.12 8.25
C ASP A 1008 36.18 5.25 7.07
N VAL A 1009 36.46 3.95 7.19
CA VAL A 1009 36.08 2.93 6.22
C VAL A 1009 34.90 2.13 6.73
N MET A 1010 34.01 1.78 5.83
CA MET A 1010 32.88 0.89 6.06
C MET A 1010 32.95 -0.29 5.10
N CYS A 1011 32.44 -1.44 5.56
CA CYS A 1011 32.25 -2.58 4.67
C CYS A 1011 30.91 -2.46 3.94
N THR A 1012 30.91 -2.47 2.62
CA THR A 1012 29.69 -2.31 1.81
C THR A 1012 29.72 -3.16 0.54
N SER A 1013 28.53 -3.50 0.04
CA SER A 1013 28.33 -4.08 -1.28
C SER A 1013 28.10 -3.02 -2.37
N GLN A 1014 28.02 -1.73 -1.99
CA GLN A 1014 27.69 -0.61 -2.87
C GLN A 1014 28.93 0.23 -3.18
N VAL A 1015 29.86 -0.37 -3.92
CA VAL A 1015 31.23 0.12 -4.21
C VAL A 1015 31.29 1.56 -4.77
N CYS A 1016 30.20 2.06 -5.34
CA CYS A 1016 30.10 3.39 -5.96
C CYS A 1016 29.29 4.41 -5.15
N GLU A 1017 28.67 4.00 -4.03
CA GLU A 1017 27.77 4.87 -3.25
C GLU A 1017 28.49 6.10 -2.67
N LEU A 1018 29.81 6.02 -2.44
CA LEU A 1018 30.64 7.14 -1.97
C LEU A 1018 30.57 8.39 -2.87
N TYR A 1019 30.28 8.23 -4.17
CA TYR A 1019 30.18 9.36 -5.09
C TYR A 1019 28.79 10.03 -5.06
N GLY A 1020 27.82 9.43 -4.38
CA GLY A 1020 26.46 9.94 -4.22
C GLY A 1020 25.78 10.26 -5.56
N ILE A 1021 25.07 11.38 -5.63
CA ILE A 1021 24.38 11.85 -6.84
C ILE A 1021 25.23 12.77 -7.72
N SER A 1022 26.54 12.86 -7.45
CA SER A 1022 27.41 13.82 -8.11
C SER A 1022 27.83 13.40 -9.52
N ASP A 1023 28.22 14.36 -10.34
CA ASP A 1023 28.84 14.11 -11.65
C ASP A 1023 30.19 13.37 -11.54
N LEU A 1024 30.76 13.27 -10.33
CA LEU A 1024 31.94 12.44 -10.07
C LEU A 1024 31.59 10.96 -10.21
N CYS A 1025 30.33 10.56 -10.04
CA CYS A 1025 29.93 9.17 -10.22
C CYS A 1025 30.22 8.67 -11.64
N ASN A 1026 29.84 9.44 -12.67
CA ASN A 1026 29.95 9.02 -14.05
C ASN A 1026 31.41 8.87 -14.51
N GLY A 1027 31.86 7.62 -14.60
CA GLY A 1027 33.17 7.26 -15.15
C GLY A 1027 34.32 7.21 -14.14
N ASN A 1028 34.08 7.45 -12.86
CA ASN A 1028 35.10 7.27 -11.82
C ASN A 1028 35.25 5.79 -11.47
N GLU A 1029 36.37 5.44 -10.87
CA GLU A 1029 36.71 4.05 -10.57
C GLU A 1029 37.06 3.86 -9.10
N TYR A 1030 36.54 2.78 -8.51
CA TYR A 1030 36.84 2.38 -7.14
C TYR A 1030 37.03 0.86 -7.06
N ASN A 1031 38.16 0.41 -6.54
CA ASN A 1031 38.51 -1.02 -6.39
C ASN A 1031 38.25 -1.86 -7.67
N GLY A 1032 38.54 -1.30 -8.84
CA GLY A 1032 38.36 -1.99 -10.13
C GLY A 1032 36.93 -1.97 -10.68
N TYR A 1033 36.02 -1.21 -10.08
CA TYR A 1033 34.69 -0.97 -10.64
C TYR A 1033 34.60 0.44 -11.20
N THR A 1034 34.01 0.57 -12.38
CA THR A 1034 33.65 1.85 -12.97
C THR A 1034 32.22 2.19 -12.57
N CYS A 1035 32.03 3.41 -12.10
CA CYS A 1035 30.76 3.86 -11.57
C CYS A 1035 29.92 4.60 -12.62
N LEU A 1036 28.60 4.44 -12.52
CA LEU A 1036 27.61 5.11 -13.36
C LEU A 1036 26.45 5.61 -12.51
N LEU A 1037 26.03 6.85 -12.76
CA LEU A 1037 24.88 7.45 -12.10
C LEU A 1037 23.61 7.00 -12.80
N VAL A 1038 22.84 6.12 -12.16
CA VAL A 1038 21.59 5.56 -12.67
C VAL A 1038 20.47 5.90 -11.70
N ASP A 1039 19.46 6.64 -12.16
CA ASP A 1039 18.29 7.07 -11.34
C ASP A 1039 18.69 7.72 -10.01
N GLN A 1040 19.65 8.65 -10.06
CA GLN A 1040 20.20 9.33 -8.87
C GLN A 1040 20.84 8.36 -7.87
N LYS A 1041 21.32 7.20 -8.31
CA LYS A 1041 22.16 6.30 -7.52
C LYS A 1041 23.43 5.99 -8.27
N CYS A 1042 24.56 6.12 -7.59
CA CYS A 1042 25.84 5.74 -8.16
C CYS A 1042 26.07 4.24 -7.94
N ILE A 1043 26.02 3.47 -9.03
CA ILE A 1043 26.17 2.02 -9.00
C ILE A 1043 27.35 1.59 -9.88
N PRO A 1044 28.05 0.51 -9.53
CA PRO A 1044 29.08 -0.05 -10.39
C PRO A 1044 28.44 -0.64 -11.66
N CYS A 1045 29.13 -0.54 -12.79
CA CYS A 1045 28.66 -1.11 -14.06
C CYS A 1045 28.25 -2.58 -13.92
N ASP A 1046 28.99 -3.36 -13.13
CA ASP A 1046 28.75 -4.80 -12.92
C ASP A 1046 27.44 -5.13 -12.19
N GLN A 1047 26.80 -4.13 -11.56
CA GLN A 1047 25.47 -4.27 -10.94
C GLN A 1047 24.34 -3.80 -11.87
N ILE A 1048 24.64 -3.27 -13.05
CA ILE A 1048 23.65 -2.85 -14.03
C ILE A 1048 23.10 -4.08 -14.76
N LEU A 1049 21.87 -4.44 -14.43
CA LEU A 1049 21.13 -5.52 -15.12
C LEU A 1049 20.47 -5.03 -16.42
N ASP A 1050 20.20 -3.72 -16.52
CA ASP A 1050 19.55 -3.13 -17.70
C ASP A 1050 20.57 -2.87 -18.82
N VAL A 1051 20.40 -3.61 -19.91
CA VAL A 1051 21.38 -3.61 -20.99
C VAL A 1051 21.39 -2.32 -21.77
N CYS A 1052 20.25 -1.66 -21.89
CA CYS A 1052 20.18 -0.36 -22.56
C CYS A 1052 20.98 0.68 -21.78
N THR A 1053 20.81 0.73 -20.46
CA THR A 1053 21.60 1.58 -19.56
C THR A 1053 23.08 1.28 -19.70
N CYS A 1054 23.47 -0.01 -19.74
CA CYS A 1054 24.86 -0.40 -19.95
C CYS A 1054 25.41 0.04 -21.32
N MET A 1055 24.62 -0.12 -22.39
CA MET A 1055 25.03 0.20 -23.76
C MET A 1055 25.01 1.69 -24.07
N GLU A 1056 24.13 2.46 -23.43
CA GLU A 1056 24.10 3.92 -23.52
C GLU A 1056 25.30 4.55 -22.80
N ALA A 1057 25.81 3.88 -21.75
CA ALA A 1057 27.03 4.25 -21.03
C ALA A 1057 28.33 3.88 -21.78
N THR A 1058 28.37 4.12 -23.10
CA THR A 1058 29.53 3.80 -23.94
C THR A 1058 30.83 4.39 -23.38
N GLY A 1059 31.86 3.55 -23.27
CA GLY A 1059 33.17 3.96 -22.74
C GLY A 1059 33.25 4.01 -21.20
N ILE A 1060 32.13 3.88 -20.49
CA ILE A 1060 32.09 3.69 -19.02
C ILE A 1060 31.83 2.22 -18.72
N CYS A 1061 30.79 1.66 -19.33
CA CYS A 1061 30.42 0.26 -19.19
C CYS A 1061 30.47 -0.48 -20.54
N LEU A 1062 30.59 -1.80 -20.49
CA LEU A 1062 30.57 -2.69 -21.66
C LEU A 1062 29.65 -3.88 -21.39
N TRP A 1063 28.66 -4.10 -22.24
CA TRP A 1063 27.83 -5.31 -22.19
C TRP A 1063 28.57 -6.49 -22.84
N LYS A 1064 28.87 -7.54 -22.06
CA LYS A 1064 29.53 -8.77 -22.55
C LYS A 1064 29.06 -9.97 -21.72
N ASN A 1065 28.91 -11.14 -22.35
CA ASN A 1065 28.50 -12.38 -21.67
C ASN A 1065 27.21 -12.26 -20.82
N ASN A 1066 26.22 -11.52 -21.31
CA ASN A 1066 24.96 -11.23 -20.61
C ASN A 1066 25.13 -10.51 -19.26
N LYS A 1067 26.24 -9.80 -19.07
CA LYS A 1067 26.48 -8.93 -17.93
C LYS A 1067 27.02 -7.59 -18.40
N CYS A 1068 26.72 -6.55 -17.64
CA CYS A 1068 27.39 -5.28 -17.79
C CYS A 1068 28.74 -5.37 -17.07
N HIS A 1069 29.80 -4.85 -17.67
CA HIS A 1069 31.15 -4.88 -17.12
C HIS A 1069 31.71 -3.47 -17.05
N SER A 1070 32.45 -3.20 -15.99
CA SER A 1070 33.27 -1.99 -15.87
C SER A 1070 34.36 -1.96 -16.96
N VAL A 1071 34.52 -0.82 -17.63
CA VAL A 1071 35.68 -0.59 -18.50
C VAL A 1071 36.69 0.17 -17.67
N GLN A 1072 37.86 -0.38 -17.36
CA GLN A 1072 38.85 0.35 -16.56
C GLN A 1072 39.80 1.15 -17.46
N CYS A 1073 40.23 2.34 -17.02
CA CYS A 1073 41.26 3.10 -17.73
C CYS A 1073 42.57 2.29 -17.81
N SER A 1074 42.90 1.54 -16.75
CA SER A 1074 44.09 0.67 -16.67
C SER A 1074 44.13 -0.44 -17.74
N GLU A 1075 42.98 -0.86 -18.28
CA GLU A 1075 42.89 -1.89 -19.32
C GLU A 1075 43.21 -1.36 -20.73
N LEU A 1076 43.31 -0.03 -20.90
CA LEU A 1076 43.56 0.60 -22.19
C LEU A 1076 45.07 0.72 -22.46
N LEU A 1077 45.59 -0.23 -23.23
CA LEU A 1077 47.02 -0.42 -23.44
C LEU A 1077 47.70 0.62 -24.37
N ASN A 1078 46.94 1.52 -25.01
CA ASN A 1078 47.50 2.49 -25.94
C ASN A 1078 46.91 3.89 -25.76
N ALA A 1079 47.72 4.91 -26.03
CA ALA A 1079 47.37 6.32 -25.83
C ALA A 1079 46.15 6.77 -26.67
N ALA A 1080 45.95 6.23 -27.87
CA ALA A 1080 44.83 6.60 -28.72
C ALA A 1080 43.49 6.12 -28.14
N SER A 1081 43.41 4.85 -27.72
CA SER A 1081 42.24 4.29 -27.04
C SER A 1081 42.01 4.94 -25.68
N CYS A 1082 43.07 5.21 -24.92
CA CYS A 1082 42.97 5.90 -23.64
C CYS A 1082 42.35 7.29 -23.78
N ASN A 1083 42.90 8.12 -24.67
CA ASN A 1083 42.46 9.50 -24.86
C ASN A 1083 41.13 9.61 -25.65
N SER A 1084 40.62 8.49 -26.21
CA SER A 1084 39.28 8.46 -26.80
C SER A 1084 38.16 8.48 -25.77
N LEU A 1085 38.45 8.15 -24.52
CA LEU A 1085 37.52 8.22 -23.40
C LEU A 1085 37.76 9.49 -22.58
N SER A 1086 36.75 10.35 -22.47
CA SER A 1086 36.86 11.64 -21.76
C SER A 1086 37.19 11.53 -20.27
N ARG A 1087 37.04 10.34 -19.68
CA ARG A 1087 37.34 10.04 -18.27
C ARG A 1087 38.75 9.49 -18.03
N CYS A 1088 39.50 9.18 -19.08
CA CYS A 1088 40.86 8.65 -18.99
C CYS A 1088 41.87 9.62 -19.62
N SER A 1089 43.12 9.58 -19.16
CA SER A 1089 44.24 10.27 -19.80
C SER A 1089 45.49 9.41 -19.80
N TRP A 1090 46.23 9.43 -20.91
CA TRP A 1090 47.51 8.74 -21.00
C TRP A 1090 48.57 9.47 -20.16
N SER A 1091 49.12 8.78 -19.17
CA SER A 1091 50.23 9.30 -18.37
C SER A 1091 51.54 8.99 -19.08
N ASN A 1092 52.28 10.04 -19.44
CA ASN A 1092 53.60 9.87 -20.02
C ASN A 1092 54.62 9.45 -18.96
N LEU A 1093 54.38 9.83 -17.70
CA LEU A 1093 55.22 9.45 -16.57
C LEU A 1093 55.15 7.95 -16.29
N ASN A 1094 53.94 7.39 -16.24
CA ASN A 1094 53.72 5.98 -15.90
C ASN A 1094 53.65 5.06 -17.13
N ASN A 1095 53.65 5.62 -18.34
CA ASN A 1095 53.45 4.92 -19.62
C ASN A 1095 52.21 3.99 -19.58
N ALA A 1096 51.14 4.50 -18.98
CA ALA A 1096 49.89 3.77 -18.75
C ALA A 1096 48.70 4.71 -18.88
N CYS A 1097 47.55 4.15 -19.21
CA CYS A 1097 46.29 4.88 -19.20
C CYS A 1097 45.73 4.95 -17.78
N MET A 1098 45.41 6.16 -17.32
CA MET A 1098 44.92 6.39 -15.96
C MET A 1098 43.65 7.24 -15.98
N ILE A 1099 42.96 7.32 -14.86
CA ILE A 1099 41.80 8.19 -14.70
C ILE A 1099 42.21 9.66 -14.94
N HIS A 1100 41.39 10.44 -15.63
CA HIS A 1100 41.67 11.85 -15.90
C HIS A 1100 41.73 12.65 -14.58
N CYS A 1101 42.62 13.66 -14.48
CA CYS A 1101 42.89 14.36 -13.21
C CYS A 1101 41.61 14.87 -12.52
N ASN A 1102 40.67 15.47 -13.26
CA ASN A 1102 39.39 15.97 -12.73
C ASN A 1102 38.43 14.91 -12.16
N LYS A 1103 38.76 13.62 -12.27
CA LYS A 1103 38.01 12.51 -11.68
C LYS A 1103 38.76 11.87 -10.50
N VAL A 1104 40.03 12.22 -10.28
CA VAL A 1104 40.80 11.77 -9.10
C VAL A 1104 40.35 12.57 -7.88
N ILE A 1105 39.93 11.89 -6.82
CA ILE A 1105 39.42 12.56 -5.61
C ILE A 1105 40.41 12.50 -4.45
N ASN A 1106 41.22 11.45 -4.37
CA ASN A 1106 42.26 11.35 -3.34
C ASN A 1106 43.40 12.31 -3.65
N SER A 1107 43.75 13.18 -2.69
CA SER A 1107 44.86 14.13 -2.83
C SER A 1107 46.18 13.43 -3.08
N ASP A 1108 46.43 12.30 -2.42
CA ASP A 1108 47.69 11.55 -2.55
C ASP A 1108 47.81 10.95 -3.97
N ASP A 1109 46.72 10.41 -4.50
CA ASP A 1109 46.69 9.88 -5.87
C ASP A 1109 46.86 11.01 -6.90
N CYS A 1110 46.28 12.18 -6.64
CA CYS A 1110 46.42 13.35 -7.51
C CYS A 1110 47.87 13.88 -7.50
N ASP A 1111 48.44 14.07 -6.32
CA ASP A 1111 49.76 14.65 -6.13
C ASP A 1111 50.88 13.66 -6.50
N SER A 1112 50.61 12.34 -6.50
CA SER A 1112 51.53 11.33 -7.04
C SER A 1112 51.84 11.53 -8.53
N ARG A 1113 50.98 12.25 -9.26
CA ARG A 1113 51.11 12.55 -10.69
C ARG A 1113 51.78 13.89 -10.95
N THR A 1114 52.91 14.12 -10.27
CA THR A 1114 53.65 15.38 -10.35
C THR A 1114 53.94 15.79 -11.80
N GLY A 1115 53.48 16.97 -12.21
CA GLY A 1115 53.66 17.48 -13.58
C GLY A 1115 52.47 17.25 -14.51
N GLU A 1116 51.58 16.31 -14.17
CA GLU A 1116 50.37 16.00 -14.93
C GLU A 1116 49.09 16.44 -14.22
N CYS A 1117 49.04 16.31 -12.89
CA CYS A 1117 47.92 16.76 -12.05
C CYS A 1117 48.42 17.53 -10.81
N TYR A 1118 47.52 18.29 -10.19
CA TYR A 1118 47.72 18.88 -8.87
C TYR A 1118 46.42 18.92 -8.08
N PHE A 1119 46.48 18.71 -6.77
CA PHE A 1119 45.31 18.84 -5.91
C PHE A 1119 45.09 20.30 -5.49
N ASP A 1120 43.92 20.86 -5.85
CA ASP A 1120 43.56 22.20 -5.42
C ASP A 1120 42.81 22.15 -4.08
N TYR A 1121 43.54 22.34 -2.98
CA TYR A 1121 42.97 22.37 -1.63
C TYR A 1121 41.91 23.47 -1.42
N ALA A 1122 41.85 24.51 -2.26
CA ALA A 1122 40.82 25.53 -2.15
C ALA A 1122 39.47 25.04 -2.69
N THR A 1123 39.48 24.18 -3.71
CA THR A 1123 38.27 23.63 -4.33
C THR A 1123 38.02 22.16 -3.94
N ASN A 1124 38.99 21.50 -3.30
CA ASN A 1124 39.03 20.05 -3.03
C ASN A 1124 38.87 19.19 -4.30
N PHE A 1125 39.40 19.66 -5.43
CA PHE A 1125 39.39 18.92 -6.69
C PHE A 1125 40.80 18.77 -7.26
N CYS A 1126 41.09 17.60 -7.82
CA CYS A 1126 42.28 17.39 -8.62
C CYS A 1126 42.12 18.04 -9.99
N SER A 1127 43.10 18.83 -10.41
CA SER A 1127 43.10 19.53 -11.71
C SER A 1127 44.27 19.07 -12.56
N ALA A 1128 44.11 19.13 -13.88
CA ALA A 1128 45.19 18.83 -14.82
C ALA A 1128 46.22 19.98 -14.88
N GLY A 1129 47.51 19.63 -14.95
CA GLY A 1129 48.63 20.56 -15.06
C GLY A 1129 49.47 20.64 -13.77
N VAL A 1130 50.18 21.75 -13.62
CA VAL A 1130 51.01 22.05 -12.44
C VAL A 1130 50.34 23.19 -11.67
N TYR A 1131 50.25 23.06 -10.34
CA TYR A 1131 49.72 24.13 -9.49
C TYR A 1131 50.52 25.42 -9.72
N LYS A 1132 49.85 26.42 -10.30
CA LYS A 1132 50.39 27.78 -10.35
C LYS A 1132 49.91 28.49 -9.11
N THR A 1133 50.81 28.71 -8.16
CA THR A 1133 50.54 29.61 -7.03
C THR A 1133 49.96 30.91 -7.59
N PRO A 1134 48.72 31.30 -7.23
CA PRO A 1134 48.15 32.54 -7.71
C PRO A 1134 49.12 33.66 -7.36
N ASN A 1135 49.52 34.44 -8.37
CA ASN A 1135 50.47 35.51 -8.15
C ASN A 1135 49.77 36.60 -7.32
N LEU A 1136 49.94 36.55 -6.01
CA LEU A 1136 49.40 37.51 -5.05
C LEU A 1136 50.05 38.90 -5.16
N SER A 1137 50.92 39.14 -6.14
CA SER A 1137 51.41 40.48 -6.48
C SER A 1137 50.36 41.34 -7.20
N ILE A 1138 49.12 41.33 -6.73
CA ILE A 1138 48.19 42.42 -7.00
C ILE A 1138 48.69 43.58 -6.12
N GLN A 1139 49.22 44.63 -6.74
CA GLN A 1139 49.34 45.91 -6.07
C GLN A 1139 47.93 46.33 -5.64
N ILE A 1140 47.58 46.06 -4.39
CA ILE A 1140 46.42 46.69 -3.76
C ILE A 1140 46.81 48.17 -3.67
N ASP A 1141 46.29 48.97 -4.59
CA ASP A 1141 46.43 50.42 -4.52
C ASP A 1141 45.59 50.89 -3.33
N ILE A 1142 46.24 50.98 -2.17
CA ILE A 1142 45.63 51.39 -0.89
C ILE A 1142 44.93 52.75 -1.05
N SER A 1143 45.31 53.56 -2.04
CA SER A 1143 44.65 54.83 -2.36
C SER A 1143 43.18 54.66 -2.77
N SER A 1144 42.80 53.57 -3.45
CA SER A 1144 41.44 53.34 -3.93
C SER A 1144 40.48 52.99 -2.79
N ILE A 1145 40.96 52.18 -1.83
CA ILE A 1145 40.19 51.79 -0.64
C ILE A 1145 40.05 52.97 0.31
N TYR A 1146 41.11 53.76 0.50
CA TYR A 1146 41.04 54.99 1.29
C TYR A 1146 40.10 56.03 0.66
N ALA A 1147 40.08 56.17 -0.67
CA ALA A 1147 39.14 57.05 -1.36
C ALA A 1147 37.70 56.61 -1.12
N ILE A 1148 37.38 55.31 -1.20
CA ILE A 1148 36.03 54.79 -0.90
C ILE A 1148 35.65 55.05 0.56
N TYR A 1149 36.57 54.81 1.50
CA TYR A 1149 36.32 55.07 2.92
C TYR A 1149 36.11 56.56 3.22
N LEU A 1150 36.89 57.45 2.60
CA LEU A 1150 36.71 58.90 2.72
C LEU A 1150 35.39 59.35 2.10
N THR A 1151 35.03 58.80 0.93
CA THR A 1151 33.78 59.16 0.25
C THR A 1151 32.57 58.68 1.06
N LEU A 1152 32.61 57.47 1.61
CA LEU A 1152 31.60 56.96 2.53
C LEU A 1152 31.53 57.81 3.80
N SER A 1153 32.67 58.17 4.38
CA SER A 1153 32.71 59.04 5.58
C SER A 1153 32.12 60.42 5.29
N ILE A 1154 32.40 61.01 4.12
CA ILE A 1154 31.84 62.30 3.68
C ILE A 1154 30.34 62.18 3.45
N ILE A 1155 29.87 61.12 2.76
CA ILE A 1155 28.44 60.86 2.52
C ILE A 1155 27.69 60.67 3.85
N THR A 1156 28.28 59.94 4.80
CA THR A 1156 27.66 59.73 6.11
C THR A 1156 27.59 61.05 6.89
N TYR A 1157 28.62 61.89 6.80
CA TYR A 1157 28.63 63.21 7.45
C TYR A 1157 27.67 64.21 6.80
N THR A 1158 27.44 64.12 5.48
CA THR A 1158 26.45 64.96 4.76
C THR A 1158 25.02 64.47 4.89
N LEU A 1159 24.79 63.22 5.29
CA LEU A 1159 23.46 62.70 5.63
C LEU A 1159 23.06 62.98 7.09
N ILE A 1160 24.03 63.32 7.95
CA ILE A 1160 23.80 63.65 9.37
C ILE A 1160 23.61 65.16 9.59
N LEU A 1161 24.10 66.00 8.68
CA LEU A 1161 23.79 67.44 8.58
C LEU A 1161 22.53 67.66 7.75
#